data_AF-A0A2E5Y3X7-F1
#
_entry.id   AF-A0A2E5Y3X7-F1
#
_cell.length_a   1.000
_cell.length_b   1.000
_cell.length_c   1.000
_cell.angle_alpha   90.00
_cell.angle_beta   90.00
_cell.angle_gamma   90.00
#
_symmetry.space_group_name_H-M   'P 1'
#
loop_
_entity.id
_entity.type
_entity.pdbx_description
1 polymer ?
#
loop_
_entity_poly.entity_id
_entity_poly.type
_entity_poly.pdbx_seq_one_letter_code
_entity_poly.pdbx_strand_id
1 'polypeptide(L)'
;MAHSRIPIALLISAILLSPLFNFDHKEEQYKENDIVNELTVIQEVALTEARSSGVNIGWERQIQSEGSGNEYGEAIVVDSSGNAYISGVFCYDLKLGAILLERIGICDLFLAKMSPNGYWMWANQIGGVDGYTSSQHHTLSLTSNGVFIGGASNSSEISAQGITMTNSYPGIYQPFILKATSGGDFTWGKMINQDQHSFIYSVHDSSDGGAIVAGYFRADSMNFGLHTIFNSNVSQAEVFIAKIDGNGDWQWANSAEGNNGDAGYDLAINSEGIVSIVGVYNGQIQFGPYTLASTFESQNFVSFISSENGTWLGATNLEANLVRITGISSFQNGDFAIVGYFSGAMSLGSTNLQSYVGQQDIFISRVNSDGNWVWAESAEGNGQDCAFDVTIGSNDKVVIIGHFMSTSITFGNYYLYNTNSWEPDWDMYVSWLDSTGEWQGVVGATGNEMDKLKSVDIHSNGVVYVTGRTNSTSLSIGLDERSTSGYDDMFVALLDLDSDGDEIGDGRDSFPNDSTQQSDSDNDGYGDNPWGYNGDRCPEDYTQWQDADGDGYCDNPNGFSPDMCPDDYYQWQDYDGDGYCDDGWGDNTDEFPYDSTQWKDSDGDGYGDNPSGNNGDDFPLDATQFRDSDGDGYGDSQSGNNPDAFKNEPSQWQDSDNDGYGDNPNGVDGDRCPGTSSSERRYVDENGCGASQRDTDNDGVVDSLDACEDSKDTSTANLEGCDAYQRDFDGDGLVDATDPCPDSVENLCLEATIGAGDKESSTEARLLWASLGLLILIAILLIIMLFRRGNKGNPTPIFIQTPQQWE
;
A
#
# COMPACT_ATOMS: atom_id res chain seq x y z
N MET A 1 32.65 -20.00 5.35
CA MET A 1 32.86 -20.75 6.62
C MET A 1 31.59 -20.51 7.43
N ALA A 2 30.60 -21.41 7.37
CA ALA A 2 30.56 -22.76 7.95
C ALA A 2 29.99 -22.75 9.38
N HIS A 3 28.65 -22.77 9.47
CA HIS A 3 27.93 -23.39 10.57
C HIS A 3 26.78 -24.23 10.02
N SER A 4 27.11 -25.48 9.69
CA SER A 4 26.12 -26.54 9.44
C SER A 4 25.44 -26.94 10.74
N ARG A 5 24.11 -26.92 10.81
CA ARG A 5 23.38 -27.75 11.78
C ARG A 5 23.34 -29.19 11.26
N ILE A 6 23.55 -30.13 12.16
CA ILE A 6 23.81 -31.56 11.89
C ILE A 6 22.46 -32.32 11.94
N PRO A 7 22.21 -33.30 11.05
CA PRO A 7 20.88 -33.87 10.87
C PRO A 7 20.41 -34.78 12.02
N ILE A 8 19.08 -35.00 12.03
CA ILE A 8 18.31 -35.87 12.93
C ILE A 8 18.64 -37.35 12.64
N ALA A 9 19.85 -37.77 13.00
CA ALA A 9 20.33 -39.16 12.90
C ALA A 9 20.79 -39.73 14.26
N LEU A 10 20.69 -38.94 15.33
CA LEU A 10 21.21 -39.29 16.66
C LEU A 10 20.14 -39.78 17.66
N LEU A 11 18.85 -39.65 17.36
CA LEU A 11 17.78 -40.07 18.28
C LEU A 11 17.55 -41.60 18.29
N ILE A 12 17.63 -42.26 17.13
CA ILE A 12 17.36 -43.70 16.98
C ILE A 12 18.47 -44.57 17.61
N SER A 13 19.67 -44.01 17.79
CA SER A 13 20.82 -44.75 18.36
C SER A 13 20.80 -44.88 19.88
N ALA A 14 19.89 -44.19 20.59
CA ALA A 14 19.82 -44.19 22.06
C ALA A 14 19.01 -45.36 22.65
N ILE A 15 18.12 -45.98 21.87
CA ILE A 15 17.12 -46.95 22.37
C ILE A 15 17.65 -48.40 22.40
N LEU A 16 18.75 -48.72 21.73
CA LEU A 16 19.28 -50.09 21.59
C LEU A 16 20.56 -50.39 22.40
N LEU A 17 21.01 -49.50 23.29
CA LEU A 17 22.23 -49.69 24.08
C LEU A 17 22.08 -49.35 25.57
N SER A 18 21.27 -50.13 26.30
CA SER A 18 21.34 -50.16 27.77
C SER A 18 21.05 -51.55 28.38
N PRO A 19 22.11 -52.27 28.78
CA PRO A 19 21.99 -53.19 29.91
C PRO A 19 23.19 -53.04 30.86
N LEU A 20 23.37 -51.87 31.49
CA LEU A 20 24.52 -51.65 32.39
C LEU A 20 24.33 -50.62 33.53
N PHE A 21 23.11 -50.41 34.03
CA PHE A 21 22.90 -49.78 35.34
C PHE A 21 21.91 -50.54 36.19
N ASN A 22 22.37 -50.98 37.36
CA ASN A 22 21.58 -51.62 38.40
C ASN A 22 21.14 -50.52 39.37
N PHE A 23 19.86 -50.13 39.38
CA PHE A 23 19.30 -49.21 40.37
C PHE A 23 18.19 -49.91 41.17
N ASP A 24 18.14 -49.59 42.45
CA ASP A 24 17.40 -50.33 43.47
C ASP A 24 15.89 -50.06 43.41
N HIS A 25 15.08 -51.05 43.80
CA HIS A 25 13.64 -51.06 43.59
C HIS A 25 12.90 -49.94 44.34
N LYS A 26 12.17 -49.11 43.60
CA LYS A 26 10.78 -48.76 43.93
C LYS A 26 9.94 -48.80 42.65
N GLU A 27 9.06 -49.79 42.56
CA GLU A 27 8.03 -49.84 41.52
C GLU A 27 6.95 -48.79 41.82
N GLU A 28 6.94 -47.70 41.06
CA GLU A 28 5.68 -47.10 40.66
C GLU A 28 5.34 -47.66 39.28
N GLN A 29 4.26 -48.42 39.20
CA GLN A 29 3.71 -48.87 37.92
C GLN A 29 3.10 -47.67 37.19
N TYR A 30 3.90 -46.99 36.39
CA TYR A 30 3.35 -46.24 35.26
C TYR A 30 2.59 -47.21 34.37
N LYS A 31 1.34 -46.89 34.06
CA LYS A 31 0.51 -47.76 33.24
C LYS A 31 0.97 -47.66 31.80
N GLU A 32 0.97 -48.80 31.12
CA GLU A 32 1.27 -48.91 29.69
C GLU A 32 0.43 -47.91 28.86
N ASN A 33 -0.82 -47.64 29.29
CA ASN A 33 -1.71 -46.64 28.70
C ASN A 33 -1.18 -45.19 28.78
N ASP A 34 -0.44 -44.78 29.81
CA ASP A 34 0.03 -43.39 29.93
C ASP A 34 1.18 -43.14 28.93
N ILE A 35 2.05 -44.13 28.73
CA ILE A 35 3.13 -44.10 27.74
C ILE A 35 2.56 -44.19 26.31
N VAL A 36 1.52 -45.01 26.09
CA VAL A 36 0.81 -45.06 24.80
C VAL A 36 0.14 -43.72 24.51
N ASN A 37 -0.51 -43.08 25.50
CA ASN A 37 -1.13 -41.77 25.33
C ASN A 37 -0.11 -40.66 25.02
N GLU A 38 1.03 -40.61 25.71
CA GLU A 38 2.10 -39.65 25.38
C GLU A 38 2.69 -39.92 23.99
N LEU A 39 2.85 -41.19 23.59
CA LEU A 39 3.28 -41.55 22.23
C LEU A 39 2.25 -41.14 21.17
N THR A 40 0.94 -41.35 21.39
CA THR A 40 -0.09 -40.88 20.44
C THR A 40 -0.14 -39.37 20.37
N VAL A 41 0.01 -38.64 21.48
CA VAL A 41 0.05 -37.16 21.45
C VAL A 41 1.29 -36.64 20.73
N ILE A 42 2.47 -37.25 20.95
CA ILE A 42 3.69 -36.88 20.21
C ILE A 42 3.59 -37.27 18.72
N GLN A 43 2.89 -38.36 18.41
CA GLN A 43 2.65 -38.82 17.04
C GLN A 43 1.59 -37.96 16.33
N GLU A 44 0.54 -37.50 17.03
CA GLU A 44 -0.42 -36.50 16.55
C GLU A 44 0.26 -35.17 16.28
N VAL A 45 1.04 -34.62 17.22
CA VAL A 45 1.80 -33.38 17.01
C VAL A 45 2.76 -33.50 15.82
N ALA A 46 3.48 -34.61 15.69
CA ALA A 46 4.35 -34.87 14.55
C ALA A 46 3.58 -35.10 13.22
N LEU A 47 2.31 -35.51 13.28
CA LEU A 47 1.42 -35.60 12.12
C LEU A 47 0.85 -34.23 11.75
N THR A 48 0.52 -33.38 12.72
CA THR A 48 0.12 -31.97 12.48
C THR A 48 1.27 -31.20 11.83
N GLU A 49 2.50 -31.31 12.36
CA GLU A 49 3.72 -30.74 11.76
C GLU A 49 4.08 -31.34 10.39
N ALA A 50 3.51 -32.50 10.02
CA ALA A 50 3.71 -33.17 8.74
C ALA A 50 2.59 -32.94 7.70
N ARG A 51 1.39 -32.51 8.13
CA ARG A 51 0.23 -32.20 7.28
C ARG A 51 0.30 -30.80 6.67
N SER A 52 1.00 -29.87 7.33
CA SER A 52 1.32 -28.53 6.80
C SER A 52 2.70 -28.06 7.28
N SER A 53 3.66 -27.93 6.36
CA SER A 53 4.98 -27.40 6.69
C SER A 53 4.94 -25.87 6.82
N GLY A 54 4.45 -25.35 7.95
CA GLY A 54 4.44 -23.91 8.25
C GLY A 54 3.42 -23.08 7.47
N VAL A 55 2.28 -23.69 7.11
CA VAL A 55 1.11 -23.00 6.57
C VAL A 55 0.07 -22.86 7.67
N ASN A 56 -0.44 -21.64 7.85
CA ASN A 56 -1.68 -21.42 8.59
C ASN A 56 -2.90 -21.66 7.67
N ILE A 57 -3.96 -22.21 8.25
CA ILE A 57 -5.28 -22.32 7.62
C ILE A 57 -6.23 -21.55 8.51
N GLY A 58 -6.73 -20.41 8.04
CA GLY A 58 -7.62 -19.54 8.82
C GLY A 58 -8.94 -20.23 9.19
N TRP A 59 -9.41 -21.16 8.36
CA TRP A 59 -10.37 -22.23 8.71
C TRP A 59 -10.55 -23.25 7.57
N GLU A 60 -10.99 -24.46 7.95
CA GLU A 60 -11.41 -25.52 7.05
C GLU A 60 -12.91 -25.80 7.25
N ARG A 61 -13.62 -26.22 6.19
CA ARG A 61 -14.89 -26.95 6.35
C ARG A 61 -15.07 -28.06 5.33
N GLN A 62 -15.19 -29.29 5.81
CA GLN A 62 -15.49 -30.46 4.98
C GLN A 62 -16.98 -30.87 5.05
N ILE A 63 -17.54 -31.26 3.90
CA ILE A 63 -18.92 -31.74 3.73
C ILE A 63 -18.88 -32.97 2.82
N GLN A 64 -19.50 -34.07 3.25
CA GLN A 64 -19.53 -35.36 2.54
C GLN A 64 -20.97 -35.73 2.16
N SER A 65 -21.14 -36.65 1.20
CA SER A 65 -22.43 -37.31 1.01
C SER A 65 -22.77 -38.20 2.21
N GLU A 66 -24.07 -38.40 2.45
CA GLU A 66 -24.58 -39.36 3.44
C GLU A 66 -25.19 -40.60 2.72
N GLY A 67 -24.62 -40.96 1.57
CA GLY A 67 -25.05 -42.10 0.76
C GLY A 67 -24.61 -43.44 1.35
N SER A 68 -24.83 -44.50 0.58
CA SER A 68 -24.40 -45.85 0.95
C SER A 68 -23.79 -46.59 -0.24
N GLY A 69 -23.06 -45.86 -1.08
CA GLY A 69 -22.60 -46.34 -2.37
C GLY A 69 -21.59 -45.39 -3.00
N ASN A 70 -21.33 -45.58 -4.29
CA ASN A 70 -20.34 -44.77 -5.00
C ASN A 70 -20.94 -43.45 -5.46
N GLU A 71 -20.41 -42.35 -4.93
CA GLU A 71 -20.71 -40.97 -5.26
C GLU A 71 -19.41 -40.18 -5.51
N TYR A 72 -19.43 -39.28 -6.49
CA TYR A 72 -18.23 -38.64 -7.00
C TYR A 72 -18.43 -37.13 -7.15
N GLY A 73 -17.69 -36.31 -6.42
CA GLY A 73 -17.49 -34.90 -6.73
C GLY A 73 -16.49 -34.78 -7.88
N GLU A 74 -16.85 -34.05 -8.93
CA GLU A 74 -16.13 -34.09 -10.21
C GLU A 74 -15.86 -32.69 -10.79
N ALA A 75 -16.78 -31.73 -10.61
CA ALA A 75 -16.57 -30.33 -11.02
C ALA A 75 -17.22 -29.36 -10.01
N ILE A 76 -16.55 -28.25 -9.71
CA ILE A 76 -17.01 -27.18 -8.81
C ILE A 76 -16.74 -25.80 -9.43
N VAL A 77 -17.68 -24.86 -9.27
CA VAL A 77 -17.51 -23.43 -9.63
C VAL A 77 -18.26 -22.56 -8.61
N VAL A 78 -17.82 -21.31 -8.38
CA VAL A 78 -18.29 -20.45 -7.29
C VAL A 78 -18.84 -19.12 -7.83
N ASP A 79 -20.01 -18.68 -7.33
CA ASP A 79 -20.50 -17.32 -7.65
C ASP A 79 -19.85 -16.22 -6.80
N SER A 80 -19.94 -14.97 -7.26
CA SER A 80 -19.44 -13.77 -6.55
C SER A 80 -20.12 -13.46 -5.22
N SER A 81 -20.94 -14.37 -4.70
CA SER A 81 -21.49 -14.35 -3.33
C SER A 81 -20.99 -15.56 -2.52
N GLY A 82 -19.91 -16.21 -2.97
CA GLY A 82 -19.28 -17.39 -2.36
C GLY A 82 -20.12 -18.67 -2.40
N ASN A 83 -21.18 -18.76 -3.21
CA ASN A 83 -21.95 -20.01 -3.28
C ASN A 83 -21.32 -20.95 -4.32
N ALA A 84 -20.97 -22.15 -3.90
CA ALA A 84 -20.47 -23.20 -4.79
C ALA A 84 -21.61 -23.92 -5.52
N TYR A 85 -21.38 -24.21 -6.80
CA TYR A 85 -22.17 -25.11 -7.64
C TYR A 85 -21.31 -26.34 -7.91
N ILE A 86 -21.82 -27.50 -7.52
CA ILE A 86 -21.11 -28.77 -7.61
C ILE A 86 -21.88 -29.69 -8.53
N SER A 87 -21.15 -30.42 -9.39
CA SER A 87 -21.70 -31.53 -10.14
C SER A 87 -20.85 -32.77 -10.00
N GLY A 88 -21.53 -33.90 -10.11
CA GLY A 88 -20.95 -35.17 -9.74
C GLY A 88 -21.83 -36.34 -10.16
N VAL A 89 -21.29 -37.54 -10.09
CA VAL A 89 -22.00 -38.77 -10.47
C VAL A 89 -22.38 -39.55 -9.21
N PHE A 90 -23.60 -40.08 -9.16
CA PHE A 90 -24.06 -40.98 -8.11
C PHE A 90 -24.59 -42.29 -8.70
N CYS A 91 -24.13 -43.41 -8.16
CA CYS A 91 -24.54 -44.76 -8.58
C CYS A 91 -25.52 -45.41 -7.59
N TYR A 92 -25.93 -44.69 -6.54
CA TYR A 92 -26.91 -45.05 -5.49
C TYR A 92 -27.57 -43.76 -4.98
N ASP A 93 -28.66 -43.84 -4.22
CA ASP A 93 -29.42 -42.65 -3.80
C ASP A 93 -28.53 -41.63 -3.07
N LEU A 94 -28.35 -40.45 -3.67
CA LEU A 94 -27.46 -39.41 -3.17
C LEU A 94 -28.18 -38.57 -2.11
N LYS A 95 -27.58 -38.48 -0.93
CA LYS A 95 -28.09 -37.66 0.17
C LYS A 95 -27.16 -36.48 0.47
N LEU A 96 -27.69 -35.28 0.30
CA LEU A 96 -27.03 -33.99 0.56
C LEU A 96 -27.76 -33.27 1.69
N GLY A 97 -27.41 -33.63 2.94
CA GLY A 97 -28.08 -33.16 4.15
C GLY A 97 -29.57 -33.55 4.19
N ALA A 98 -30.46 -32.57 4.02
CA ALA A 98 -31.90 -32.80 3.97
C ALA A 98 -32.44 -33.17 2.58
N ILE A 99 -31.62 -33.07 1.53
CA ILE A 99 -32.01 -33.35 0.14
C ILE A 99 -31.65 -34.80 -0.19
N LEU A 100 -32.55 -35.51 -0.87
CA LEU A 100 -32.38 -36.87 -1.36
C LEU A 100 -32.68 -36.92 -2.86
N LEU A 101 -31.74 -37.45 -3.65
CA LEU A 101 -31.93 -37.76 -5.07
C LEU A 101 -31.96 -39.28 -5.25
N GLU A 102 -33.08 -39.83 -5.71
CA GLU A 102 -33.27 -41.27 -5.90
C GLU A 102 -32.75 -41.70 -7.27
N ARG A 103 -31.91 -42.73 -7.34
CA ARG A 103 -31.21 -43.12 -8.59
C ARG A 103 -32.17 -43.62 -9.69
N ILE A 104 -32.02 -43.04 -10.89
CA ILE A 104 -32.60 -43.52 -12.15
C ILE A 104 -31.50 -44.32 -12.90
N GLY A 105 -31.88 -45.35 -13.66
CA GLY A 105 -30.92 -46.12 -14.46
C GLY A 105 -29.79 -46.78 -13.65
N ILE A 106 -28.54 -46.57 -14.08
CA ILE A 106 -27.33 -47.19 -13.50
C ILE A 106 -26.54 -46.20 -12.62
N CYS A 107 -26.21 -45.04 -13.17
CA CYS A 107 -25.60 -43.91 -12.44
C CYS A 107 -26.03 -42.60 -13.10
N ASP A 108 -26.37 -41.62 -12.28
CA ASP A 108 -26.86 -40.31 -12.70
C ASP A 108 -25.89 -39.19 -12.36
N LEU A 109 -26.07 -38.07 -13.04
CA LEU A 109 -25.38 -36.82 -12.75
C LEU A 109 -26.27 -35.97 -11.82
N PHE A 110 -25.67 -35.13 -10.98
CA PHE A 110 -26.39 -34.06 -10.27
C PHE A 110 -25.79 -32.68 -10.56
N LEU A 111 -26.59 -31.64 -10.36
CA LEU A 111 -26.14 -30.27 -10.11
C LEU A 111 -26.69 -29.85 -8.75
N ALA A 112 -25.86 -29.35 -7.85
CA ALA A 112 -26.25 -28.85 -6.54
C ALA A 112 -25.64 -27.49 -6.26
N LYS A 113 -26.33 -26.67 -5.45
CA LYS A 113 -25.80 -25.39 -4.95
C LYS A 113 -25.65 -25.43 -3.43
N MET A 114 -24.55 -24.89 -2.95
CA MET A 114 -24.17 -24.81 -1.55
C MET A 114 -23.81 -23.37 -1.19
N SER A 115 -24.25 -22.90 -0.02
CA SER A 115 -23.88 -21.58 0.49
C SER A 115 -22.42 -21.53 0.97
N PRO A 116 -21.79 -20.34 1.11
CA PRO A 116 -20.46 -20.21 1.74
C PRO A 116 -20.43 -20.85 3.13
N ASN A 117 -21.55 -20.73 3.86
CA ASN A 117 -21.78 -21.37 5.15
C ASN A 117 -22.05 -22.88 5.05
N GLY A 118 -21.63 -23.55 3.97
CA GLY A 118 -21.65 -25.00 3.79
C GLY A 118 -23.02 -25.66 3.96
N TYR A 119 -24.10 -24.96 3.60
CA TYR A 119 -25.46 -25.49 3.62
C TYR A 119 -25.94 -25.74 2.19
N TRP A 120 -26.39 -26.97 1.91
CA TRP A 120 -27.05 -27.33 0.66
C TRP A 120 -28.34 -26.51 0.47
N MET A 121 -28.40 -25.72 -0.58
CA MET A 121 -29.52 -24.83 -0.91
C MET A 121 -30.55 -25.56 -1.77
N TRP A 122 -30.07 -26.25 -2.80
CA TRP A 122 -30.86 -27.11 -3.69
C TRP A 122 -29.94 -28.14 -4.36
N ALA A 123 -30.51 -29.26 -4.81
CA ALA A 123 -29.84 -30.22 -5.67
C ALA A 123 -30.84 -30.81 -6.67
N ASN A 124 -30.40 -31.02 -7.90
CA ASN A 124 -31.20 -31.47 -9.01
C ASN A 124 -30.51 -32.60 -9.76
N GLN A 125 -31.29 -33.63 -10.07
CA GLN A 125 -30.85 -34.81 -10.79
C GLN A 125 -30.90 -34.59 -12.31
N ILE A 126 -29.89 -35.10 -12.98
CA ILE A 126 -29.75 -35.18 -14.43
C ILE A 126 -29.53 -36.68 -14.72
N GLY A 127 -30.56 -37.36 -15.18
CA GLY A 127 -30.58 -38.83 -15.15
C GLY A 127 -31.16 -39.51 -16.38
N GLY A 128 -30.69 -40.74 -16.62
CA GLY A 128 -30.95 -41.52 -17.82
C GLY A 128 -31.53 -42.91 -17.51
N VAL A 129 -32.44 -43.38 -18.36
CA VAL A 129 -33.34 -44.50 -18.02
C VAL A 129 -32.70 -45.89 -18.06
N ASP A 130 -31.58 -46.07 -18.77
CA ASP A 130 -31.05 -47.39 -19.14
C ASP A 130 -29.52 -47.50 -19.26
N GLY A 131 -28.77 -46.43 -19.03
CA GLY A 131 -27.31 -46.39 -19.21
C GLY A 131 -26.59 -45.59 -18.13
N TYR A 132 -25.38 -45.14 -18.46
CA TYR A 132 -24.62 -44.18 -17.66
C TYR A 132 -24.90 -42.76 -18.15
N THR A 133 -25.38 -41.89 -17.26
CA THR A 133 -25.68 -40.50 -17.61
C THR A 133 -24.41 -39.67 -17.83
N SER A 134 -23.30 -40.04 -17.19
CA SER A 134 -21.96 -39.56 -17.57
C SER A 134 -20.90 -40.66 -17.45
N SER A 135 -19.83 -40.53 -18.24
CA SER A 135 -18.52 -41.14 -17.90
C SER A 135 -17.82 -40.33 -16.80
N GLN A 136 -16.58 -40.67 -16.41
CA GLN A 136 -15.78 -39.97 -15.38
C GLN A 136 -15.28 -38.57 -15.82
N HIS A 137 -16.02 -37.89 -16.69
CA HIS A 137 -15.63 -36.73 -17.46
C HIS A 137 -16.87 -35.85 -17.70
N HIS A 138 -17.07 -34.88 -16.82
CA HIS A 138 -18.02 -33.78 -16.99
C HIS A 138 -17.45 -32.54 -16.30
N THR A 139 -18.02 -31.39 -16.62
CA THR A 139 -17.43 -30.07 -16.40
C THR A 139 -18.54 -29.05 -16.14
N LEU A 140 -18.22 -28.03 -15.35
CA LEU A 140 -19.10 -26.91 -15.05
C LEU A 140 -18.45 -25.59 -15.47
N SER A 141 -19.32 -24.64 -15.80
CA SER A 141 -18.96 -23.21 -15.80
C SER A 141 -20.17 -22.38 -15.37
N LEU A 142 -19.91 -21.20 -14.82
CA LEU A 142 -20.90 -20.28 -14.31
C LEU A 142 -20.87 -18.94 -15.07
N THR A 143 -22.03 -18.52 -15.56
CA THR A 143 -22.27 -17.12 -15.96
C THR A 143 -23.14 -16.41 -14.93
N SER A 144 -23.15 -15.08 -14.98
CA SER A 144 -24.21 -14.25 -14.37
C SER A 144 -25.64 -14.63 -14.78
N ASN A 145 -25.80 -15.34 -15.89
CA ASN A 145 -27.08 -15.82 -16.44
C ASN A 145 -27.38 -17.30 -16.11
N GLY A 146 -26.56 -17.97 -15.30
CA GLY A 146 -26.74 -19.38 -14.91
C GLY A 146 -25.56 -20.29 -15.21
N VAL A 147 -25.73 -21.57 -14.91
CA VAL A 147 -24.70 -22.62 -14.93
C VAL A 147 -24.79 -23.43 -16.23
N PHE A 148 -23.65 -23.74 -16.82
CA PHE A 148 -23.51 -24.70 -17.92
C PHE A 148 -22.89 -25.99 -17.42
N ILE A 149 -23.35 -27.12 -17.96
CA ILE A 149 -22.83 -28.46 -17.68
C ILE A 149 -22.49 -29.13 -19.01
N GLY A 150 -21.27 -29.60 -19.17
CA GLY A 150 -20.84 -30.43 -20.30
C GLY A 150 -20.48 -31.85 -19.87
N GLY A 151 -20.73 -32.84 -20.74
CA GLY A 151 -20.35 -34.23 -20.48
C GLY A 151 -20.72 -35.15 -21.64
N ALA A 152 -20.76 -36.46 -21.40
CA ALA A 152 -21.21 -37.44 -22.39
C ALA A 152 -21.93 -38.66 -21.79
N SER A 153 -23.05 -39.07 -22.39
CA SER A 153 -23.88 -40.20 -21.93
C SER A 153 -24.01 -41.29 -22.99
N ASN A 154 -24.11 -42.55 -22.55
CA ASN A 154 -24.49 -43.67 -23.41
C ASN A 154 -25.92 -44.19 -23.17
N SER A 155 -26.71 -43.58 -22.28
CA SER A 155 -28.13 -43.91 -22.10
C SER A 155 -28.92 -43.51 -23.34
N SER A 156 -30.06 -44.16 -23.61
CA SER A 156 -30.96 -43.82 -24.72
C SER A 156 -31.63 -42.45 -24.57
N GLU A 157 -31.73 -41.96 -23.34
CA GLU A 157 -32.33 -40.66 -23.00
C GLU A 157 -31.65 -40.09 -21.76
N ILE A 158 -31.40 -38.77 -21.75
CA ILE A 158 -31.07 -38.00 -20.54
C ILE A 158 -32.24 -37.06 -20.23
N SER A 159 -32.61 -36.95 -18.97
CA SER A 159 -33.67 -36.07 -18.49
C SER A 159 -33.20 -35.16 -17.34
N ALA A 160 -33.65 -33.91 -17.34
CA ALA A 160 -33.39 -32.92 -16.30
C ALA A 160 -34.61 -31.99 -16.17
N GLN A 161 -35.37 -32.08 -15.07
CA GLN A 161 -36.58 -31.29 -14.79
C GLN A 161 -37.56 -31.12 -15.98
N GLY A 162 -37.80 -32.17 -16.77
CA GLY A 162 -38.73 -32.13 -17.92
C GLY A 162 -38.10 -31.65 -19.24
N ILE A 163 -36.82 -31.31 -19.24
CA ILE A 163 -35.99 -31.32 -20.45
C ILE A 163 -35.58 -32.76 -20.73
N THR A 164 -35.71 -33.17 -22.00
CA THR A 164 -35.38 -34.51 -22.47
C THR A 164 -34.45 -34.42 -23.68
N MET A 165 -33.33 -35.15 -23.63
CA MET A 165 -32.36 -35.27 -24.72
C MET A 165 -32.22 -36.73 -25.14
N THR A 166 -32.57 -37.03 -26.40
CA THR A 166 -32.55 -38.41 -26.91
C THR A 166 -31.22 -38.76 -27.57
N ASN A 167 -30.67 -39.92 -27.20
CA ASN A 167 -29.53 -40.56 -27.85
C ASN A 167 -30.03 -41.50 -28.96
N SER A 168 -29.70 -41.16 -30.20
CA SER A 168 -30.03 -41.93 -31.41
C SER A 168 -29.20 -43.21 -31.56
N TYR A 169 -28.15 -43.35 -30.75
CA TYR A 169 -27.22 -44.48 -30.73
C TYR A 169 -26.99 -45.00 -29.29
N PRO A 170 -28.01 -45.59 -28.63
CA PRO A 170 -27.89 -46.09 -27.26
C PRO A 170 -26.72 -47.07 -27.10
N GLY A 171 -25.96 -46.92 -26.01
CA GLY A 171 -24.71 -47.63 -25.76
C GLY A 171 -23.45 -46.93 -26.30
N ILE A 172 -23.58 -45.97 -27.21
CA ILE A 172 -22.49 -45.09 -27.66
C ILE A 172 -22.54 -43.78 -26.87
N TYR A 173 -21.40 -43.35 -26.32
CA TYR A 173 -21.27 -42.09 -25.59
C TYR A 173 -21.42 -40.90 -26.55
N GLN A 174 -22.44 -40.08 -26.31
CA GLN A 174 -22.77 -38.86 -27.04
C GLN A 174 -22.49 -37.64 -26.16
N PRO A 175 -21.82 -36.60 -26.67
CA PRO A 175 -21.63 -35.36 -25.93
C PRO A 175 -22.94 -34.62 -25.77
N PHE A 176 -23.14 -34.02 -24.59
CA PHE A 176 -24.28 -33.16 -24.29
C PHE A 176 -23.85 -31.90 -23.55
N ILE A 177 -24.67 -30.85 -23.69
CA ILE A 177 -24.57 -29.62 -22.91
C ILE A 177 -25.97 -29.24 -22.38
N LEU A 178 -26.02 -28.88 -21.10
CA LEU A 178 -27.20 -28.37 -20.40
C LEU A 178 -26.94 -26.95 -19.89
N LYS A 179 -28.00 -26.14 -19.80
CA LYS A 179 -27.99 -24.86 -19.08
C LYS A 179 -29.07 -24.86 -18.00
N ALA A 180 -28.71 -24.40 -16.81
CA ALA A 180 -29.60 -24.13 -15.69
C ALA A 180 -29.47 -22.68 -15.20
N THR A 181 -30.49 -22.15 -14.53
CA THR A 181 -30.40 -20.87 -13.81
C THR A 181 -29.56 -21.03 -12.53
N SER A 182 -29.12 -19.91 -11.95
CA SER A 182 -28.50 -19.90 -10.61
C SER A 182 -29.45 -20.35 -9.48
N GLY A 183 -30.75 -20.44 -9.76
CA GLY A 183 -31.77 -21.04 -8.89
C GLY A 183 -31.95 -22.55 -9.07
N GLY A 184 -31.27 -23.17 -10.05
CA GLY A 184 -31.32 -24.61 -10.32
C GLY A 184 -32.42 -25.06 -11.28
N ASP A 185 -33.14 -24.13 -11.93
CA ASP A 185 -34.13 -24.46 -12.96
C ASP A 185 -33.43 -24.69 -14.31
N PHE A 186 -33.60 -25.86 -14.95
CA PHE A 186 -33.03 -26.11 -16.28
C PHE A 186 -33.77 -25.34 -17.38
N THR A 187 -33.03 -24.66 -18.27
CA THR A 187 -33.60 -23.80 -19.33
C THR A 187 -33.61 -24.45 -20.70
N TRP A 188 -32.54 -25.16 -21.06
CA TRP A 188 -32.42 -25.91 -22.32
C TRP A 188 -31.36 -27.02 -22.21
N GLY A 189 -31.41 -27.98 -23.13
CA GLY A 189 -30.42 -29.05 -23.26
C GLY A 189 -30.23 -29.48 -24.71
N LYS A 190 -28.98 -29.79 -25.10
CA LYS A 190 -28.64 -30.28 -26.44
C LYS A 190 -27.68 -31.48 -26.37
N MET A 191 -28.01 -32.55 -27.08
CA MET A 191 -27.14 -33.72 -27.28
C MET A 191 -26.70 -33.81 -28.75
N ILE A 192 -25.40 -33.93 -28.96
CA ILE A 192 -24.75 -33.91 -30.28
C ILE A 192 -24.62 -35.36 -30.77
N ASN A 193 -25.63 -35.83 -31.49
CA ASN A 193 -25.76 -37.23 -31.88
C ASN A 193 -24.82 -37.62 -33.03
N GLN A 194 -23.92 -38.59 -32.79
CA GLN A 194 -22.96 -39.19 -33.71
C GLN A 194 -22.98 -40.72 -33.66
N ASP A 195 -22.55 -41.39 -34.74
CA ASP A 195 -22.49 -42.85 -34.80
C ASP A 195 -21.21 -43.46 -34.16
N GLN A 196 -20.33 -42.62 -33.60
CA GLN A 196 -19.12 -42.99 -32.87
C GLN A 196 -18.99 -42.22 -31.56
N HIS A 197 -18.23 -42.78 -30.62
CA HIS A 197 -17.95 -42.19 -29.32
C HIS A 197 -17.31 -40.80 -29.44
N SER A 198 -17.90 -39.80 -28.79
CA SER A 198 -17.41 -38.43 -28.72
C SER A 198 -17.71 -37.82 -27.34
N PHE A 199 -16.88 -36.90 -26.87
CA PHE A 199 -16.95 -36.37 -25.49
C PHE A 199 -16.68 -34.86 -25.47
N ILE A 200 -17.45 -34.13 -24.67
CA ILE A 200 -17.07 -32.80 -24.16
C ILE A 200 -16.27 -33.06 -22.89
N TYR A 201 -15.06 -32.53 -22.81
CA TYR A 201 -14.21 -32.63 -21.62
C TYR A 201 -14.26 -31.36 -20.77
N SER A 202 -14.27 -30.17 -21.41
CA SER A 202 -14.29 -28.88 -20.72
C SER A 202 -15.31 -27.92 -21.34
N VAL A 203 -15.93 -27.11 -20.48
CA VAL A 203 -16.90 -26.07 -20.81
C VAL A 203 -16.55 -24.83 -20.00
N HIS A 204 -16.28 -23.73 -20.69
CA HIS A 204 -16.03 -22.42 -20.08
C HIS A 204 -17.10 -21.44 -20.54
N ASP A 205 -17.46 -20.48 -19.70
CA ASP A 205 -18.43 -19.45 -20.03
C ASP A 205 -17.79 -18.44 -20.98
N SER A 206 -18.64 -17.78 -21.76
CA SER A 206 -18.22 -16.67 -22.60
C SER A 206 -18.87 -15.38 -22.12
N SER A 207 -18.17 -14.26 -22.29
CA SER A 207 -18.58 -12.93 -21.80
C SER A 207 -19.90 -12.41 -22.39
N ASP A 208 -20.44 -13.06 -23.41
CA ASP A 208 -21.79 -12.82 -23.96
C ASP A 208 -22.92 -13.59 -23.24
N GLY A 209 -22.62 -14.33 -22.17
CA GLY A 209 -23.57 -15.16 -21.42
C GLY A 209 -23.87 -16.53 -22.06
N GLY A 210 -23.11 -16.87 -23.10
CA GLY A 210 -22.99 -18.21 -23.68
C GLY A 210 -21.90 -19.05 -23.03
N ALA A 211 -21.45 -20.08 -23.74
CA ALA A 211 -20.35 -20.96 -23.35
C ALA A 211 -19.54 -21.43 -24.57
N ILE A 212 -18.34 -21.91 -24.31
CA ILE A 212 -17.45 -22.57 -25.24
C ILE A 212 -17.16 -23.97 -24.73
N VAL A 213 -17.23 -24.96 -25.62
CA VAL A 213 -17.06 -26.37 -25.30
C VAL A 213 -15.90 -26.94 -26.10
N ALA A 214 -15.06 -27.78 -25.49
CA ALA A 214 -14.01 -28.53 -26.19
C ALA A 214 -13.97 -30.00 -25.79
N GLY A 215 -13.36 -30.81 -26.66
CA GLY A 215 -13.21 -32.25 -26.44
C GLY A 215 -12.71 -32.98 -27.67
N TYR A 216 -13.24 -34.20 -27.91
CA TYR A 216 -12.92 -34.97 -29.12
C TYR A 216 -14.12 -35.69 -29.74
N PHE A 217 -14.00 -35.99 -31.02
CA PHE A 217 -14.98 -36.76 -31.80
C PHE A 217 -14.30 -37.76 -32.74
N ARG A 218 -14.98 -38.89 -33.02
CA ARG A 218 -14.46 -39.98 -33.88
C ARG A 218 -15.28 -40.27 -35.14
N ALA A 219 -16.43 -39.61 -35.29
CA ALA A 219 -17.31 -39.76 -36.44
C ALA A 219 -16.84 -38.87 -37.60
N ASP A 220 -17.13 -39.26 -38.85
CA ASP A 220 -16.78 -38.55 -40.09
C ASP A 220 -17.13 -37.05 -40.09
N SER A 221 -18.13 -36.66 -39.30
CA SER A 221 -18.50 -35.27 -39.08
C SER A 221 -19.13 -35.09 -37.71
N MET A 222 -19.17 -33.84 -37.22
CA MET A 222 -19.96 -33.46 -36.04
C MET A 222 -20.75 -32.18 -36.35
N ASN A 223 -22.01 -32.14 -35.91
CA ASN A 223 -22.99 -31.14 -36.36
C ASN A 223 -23.46 -30.22 -35.21
N PHE A 224 -23.12 -28.94 -35.32
CA PHE A 224 -23.47 -27.86 -34.40
C PHE A 224 -24.44 -26.89 -35.09
N GLY A 225 -25.67 -27.34 -35.34
CA GLY A 225 -26.70 -26.55 -36.02
C GLY A 225 -26.37 -26.30 -37.50
N LEU A 226 -25.94 -25.08 -37.84
CA LEU A 226 -25.48 -24.71 -39.18
C LEU A 226 -23.96 -24.91 -39.39
N HIS A 227 -23.23 -25.25 -38.32
CA HIS A 227 -21.78 -25.43 -38.33
C HIS A 227 -21.45 -26.91 -38.28
N THR A 228 -20.96 -27.48 -39.38
CA THR A 228 -20.50 -28.88 -39.45
C THR A 228 -18.99 -28.89 -39.53
N ILE A 229 -18.36 -29.62 -38.62
CA ILE A 229 -16.93 -29.97 -38.67
C ILE A 229 -16.79 -31.40 -39.21
N PHE A 230 -15.63 -31.71 -39.79
CA PHE A 230 -15.36 -33.00 -40.43
C PHE A 230 -14.13 -33.64 -39.80
N ASN A 231 -14.14 -34.97 -39.69
CA ASN A 231 -12.99 -35.77 -39.30
C ASN A 231 -12.36 -36.37 -40.56
N SER A 232 -11.09 -36.06 -40.79
CA SER A 232 -10.36 -36.49 -41.99
C SER A 232 -9.84 -37.93 -41.87
N ASN A 233 -9.65 -38.40 -40.64
CA ASN A 233 -9.06 -39.70 -40.27
C ASN A 233 -10.05 -40.59 -39.51
N VAL A 234 -11.14 -40.94 -40.19
CA VAL A 234 -12.22 -41.82 -39.74
C VAL A 234 -11.73 -42.93 -38.79
N SER A 235 -12.36 -43.04 -37.62
CA SER A 235 -12.03 -43.91 -36.47
C SER A 235 -10.91 -43.45 -35.51
N GLN A 236 -10.11 -42.45 -35.88
CA GLN A 236 -9.28 -41.73 -34.91
C GLN A 236 -10.07 -40.60 -34.23
N ALA A 237 -9.63 -40.21 -33.03
CA ALA A 237 -10.16 -39.03 -32.36
C ALA A 237 -9.54 -37.76 -32.97
N GLU A 238 -10.35 -36.76 -33.28
CA GLU A 238 -9.89 -35.39 -33.60
C GLU A 238 -10.43 -34.41 -32.54
N VAL A 239 -9.68 -33.34 -32.29
CA VAL A 239 -10.08 -32.27 -31.36
C VAL A 239 -11.23 -31.46 -31.96
N PHE A 240 -12.21 -31.07 -31.15
CA PHE A 240 -13.18 -30.04 -31.53
C PHE A 240 -13.27 -28.93 -30.49
N ILE A 241 -13.71 -27.76 -30.95
CA ILE A 241 -14.16 -26.64 -30.13
C ILE A 241 -15.37 -25.97 -30.79
N ALA A 242 -16.38 -25.60 -29.99
CA ALA A 242 -17.57 -24.89 -30.48
C ALA A 242 -18.08 -23.88 -29.46
N LYS A 243 -18.70 -22.80 -29.95
CA LYS A 243 -19.34 -21.76 -29.13
C LYS A 243 -20.85 -21.80 -29.26
N ILE A 244 -21.55 -21.69 -28.12
CA ILE A 244 -23.00 -21.66 -27.99
C ILE A 244 -23.43 -20.40 -27.25
N ASP A 245 -24.51 -19.74 -27.68
CA ASP A 245 -25.02 -18.55 -26.98
C ASP A 245 -25.84 -18.92 -25.72
N GLY A 246 -26.25 -17.90 -24.96
CA GLY A 246 -27.06 -18.09 -23.76
C GLY A 246 -28.44 -18.73 -23.99
N ASN A 247 -28.96 -18.72 -25.23
CA ASN A 247 -30.23 -19.32 -25.65
C ASN A 247 -30.06 -20.77 -26.15
N GLY A 248 -28.82 -21.22 -26.34
CA GLY A 248 -28.47 -22.54 -26.82
C GLY A 248 -28.15 -22.61 -28.31
N ASP A 249 -28.09 -21.50 -29.04
CA ASP A 249 -27.80 -21.51 -30.47
C ASP A 249 -26.30 -21.46 -30.74
N TRP A 250 -25.82 -22.42 -31.55
CA TRP A 250 -24.41 -22.56 -31.92
C TRP A 250 -23.98 -21.40 -32.83
N GLN A 251 -22.88 -20.73 -32.47
CA GLN A 251 -22.37 -19.53 -33.15
C GLN A 251 -21.23 -19.85 -34.13
N TRP A 252 -20.37 -20.80 -33.75
CA TRP A 252 -19.30 -21.34 -34.59
C TRP A 252 -18.81 -22.69 -34.03
N ALA A 253 -18.15 -23.49 -34.89
CA ALA A 253 -17.47 -24.72 -34.51
C ALA A 253 -16.23 -24.94 -35.39
N ASN A 254 -15.15 -25.45 -34.81
CA ASN A 254 -13.89 -25.81 -35.46
C ASN A 254 -13.38 -27.17 -34.98
N SER A 255 -12.56 -27.82 -35.79
CA SER A 255 -11.72 -28.96 -35.40
C SER A 255 -10.23 -28.62 -35.55
N ALA A 256 -9.39 -29.44 -34.93
CA ALA A 256 -7.98 -29.53 -35.29
C ALA A 256 -7.71 -30.90 -35.89
N GLU A 257 -7.26 -30.91 -37.14
CA GLU A 257 -7.07 -32.13 -37.93
C GLU A 257 -5.69 -32.72 -37.63
N GLY A 258 -5.61 -33.97 -37.21
CA GLY A 258 -4.35 -34.65 -36.96
C GLY A 258 -4.31 -36.08 -37.46
N ASN A 259 -3.10 -36.64 -37.55
CA ASN A 259 -2.84 -37.90 -38.26
C ASN A 259 -3.17 -39.17 -37.45
N ASN A 260 -3.49 -39.02 -36.16
CA ASN A 260 -3.76 -40.11 -35.21
C ASN A 260 -4.84 -39.65 -34.21
N GLY A 261 -5.01 -40.36 -33.09
CA GLY A 261 -5.98 -39.99 -32.06
C GLY A 261 -5.50 -38.84 -31.18
N ASP A 262 -6.19 -37.70 -31.30
CA ASP A 262 -5.93 -36.45 -30.59
C ASP A 262 -7.15 -36.03 -29.75
N ALA A 263 -6.96 -35.27 -28.66
CA ALA A 263 -8.05 -34.79 -27.81
C ALA A 263 -7.68 -33.51 -27.04
N GLY A 264 -8.58 -32.52 -27.03
CA GLY A 264 -8.55 -31.42 -26.06
C GLY A 264 -9.13 -31.88 -24.73
N TYR A 265 -8.42 -31.63 -23.63
CA TYR A 265 -8.86 -32.01 -22.28
C TYR A 265 -9.42 -30.84 -21.50
N ASP A 266 -8.83 -29.65 -21.64
CA ASP A 266 -9.28 -28.48 -20.89
C ASP A 266 -9.12 -27.17 -21.67
N LEU A 267 -9.84 -26.12 -21.26
CA LEU A 267 -9.86 -24.82 -21.93
C LEU A 267 -10.09 -23.65 -20.96
N ALA A 268 -9.40 -22.55 -21.20
CA ALA A 268 -9.54 -21.29 -20.45
C ALA A 268 -9.78 -20.12 -21.41
N ILE A 269 -10.41 -19.04 -20.95
CA ILE A 269 -10.60 -17.81 -21.73
C ILE A 269 -10.00 -16.63 -20.98
N ASN A 270 -9.08 -15.90 -21.63
CA ASN A 270 -8.46 -14.72 -21.03
C ASN A 270 -9.33 -13.45 -21.16
N SER A 271 -8.91 -12.37 -20.50
CA SER A 271 -9.56 -11.05 -20.52
C SER A 271 -9.65 -10.40 -21.91
N GLU A 272 -8.82 -10.83 -22.87
CA GLU A 272 -8.84 -10.38 -24.28
C GLU A 272 -9.84 -11.17 -25.15
N GLY A 273 -10.48 -12.21 -24.60
CA GLY A 273 -11.35 -13.11 -25.34
C GLY A 273 -10.61 -14.13 -26.22
N ILE A 274 -9.35 -14.41 -25.91
CA ILE A 274 -8.60 -15.54 -26.47
C ILE A 274 -8.94 -16.78 -25.65
N VAL A 275 -9.40 -17.82 -26.34
CA VAL A 275 -9.57 -19.15 -25.76
C VAL A 275 -8.25 -19.89 -25.94
N SER A 276 -7.71 -20.45 -24.86
CA SER A 276 -6.66 -21.46 -24.95
C SER A 276 -7.25 -22.85 -24.73
N ILE A 277 -6.82 -23.83 -25.53
CA ILE A 277 -7.18 -25.25 -25.36
C ILE A 277 -5.90 -26.04 -25.17
N VAL A 278 -5.89 -26.89 -24.15
CA VAL A 278 -4.81 -27.85 -23.87
C VAL A 278 -5.26 -29.28 -24.13
N GLY A 279 -4.34 -30.12 -24.58
CA GLY A 279 -4.67 -31.50 -24.94
C GLY A 279 -3.49 -32.30 -25.44
N VAL A 280 -3.76 -33.51 -25.90
CA VAL A 280 -2.76 -34.43 -26.47
C VAL A 280 -2.95 -34.62 -27.97
N TYR A 281 -1.82 -34.84 -28.65
CA TYR A 281 -1.79 -35.22 -30.06
C TYR A 281 -0.70 -36.27 -30.35
N ASN A 282 -0.87 -37.01 -31.44
CA ASN A 282 0.08 -38.04 -31.87
C ASN A 282 0.59 -37.80 -33.32
N GLY A 283 1.90 -37.58 -33.44
CA GLY A 283 2.56 -37.36 -34.72
C GLY A 283 2.46 -35.92 -35.21
N GLN A 284 1.30 -35.51 -35.75
CA GLN A 284 1.10 -34.14 -36.27
C GLN A 284 -0.38 -33.75 -36.18
N ILE A 285 -0.61 -32.49 -35.82
CA ILE A 285 -1.92 -31.85 -35.67
C ILE A 285 -1.91 -30.43 -36.29
N GLN A 286 -3.05 -30.01 -36.84
CA GLN A 286 -3.23 -28.77 -37.60
C GLN A 286 -4.35 -27.90 -37.00
N PHE A 287 -3.98 -26.72 -36.51
CA PHE A 287 -4.85 -25.68 -35.98
C PHE A 287 -4.98 -24.54 -37.00
N GLY A 288 -5.85 -24.69 -37.99
CA GLY A 288 -5.98 -23.71 -39.08
C GLY A 288 -4.67 -23.55 -39.87
N PRO A 289 -3.98 -22.40 -39.85
CA PRO A 289 -2.67 -22.25 -40.49
C PRO A 289 -1.50 -22.79 -39.66
N TYR A 290 -1.69 -23.13 -38.38
CA TYR A 290 -0.62 -23.54 -37.46
C TYR A 290 -0.47 -25.06 -37.40
N THR A 291 0.74 -25.55 -37.63
CA THR A 291 1.06 -26.99 -37.65
C THR A 291 1.98 -27.32 -36.47
N LEU A 292 1.59 -28.30 -35.65
CA LEU A 292 2.50 -28.92 -34.68
C LEU A 292 2.87 -30.33 -35.16
N ALA A 293 4.13 -30.70 -35.01
CA ALA A 293 4.64 -32.02 -35.38
C ALA A 293 5.61 -32.53 -34.29
N SER A 294 5.63 -33.83 -34.08
CA SER A 294 6.39 -34.51 -33.02
C SER A 294 7.07 -35.76 -33.58
N THR A 295 8.24 -36.11 -33.04
CA THR A 295 8.88 -37.43 -33.27
C THR A 295 8.63 -38.44 -32.14
N PHE A 296 7.88 -38.06 -31.10
CA PHE A 296 7.48 -38.89 -29.97
C PHE A 296 6.05 -39.42 -30.13
N GLU A 297 5.72 -40.55 -29.48
CA GLU A 297 4.46 -41.28 -29.69
C GLU A 297 3.20 -40.55 -29.20
N SER A 298 3.31 -39.62 -28.25
CA SER A 298 2.20 -38.76 -27.79
C SER A 298 2.79 -37.52 -27.12
N GLN A 299 2.35 -36.32 -27.49
CA GLN A 299 2.80 -35.04 -26.91
C GLN A 299 1.60 -34.16 -26.58
N ASN A 300 1.83 -33.04 -25.88
CA ASN A 300 0.77 -32.09 -25.55
C ASN A 300 0.86 -30.84 -26.41
N PHE A 301 -0.31 -30.28 -26.73
CA PHE A 301 -0.44 -28.98 -27.40
C PHE A 301 -1.05 -27.96 -26.44
N VAL A 302 -0.72 -26.70 -26.71
CA VAL A 302 -1.48 -25.52 -26.29
C VAL A 302 -1.88 -24.81 -27.57
N SER A 303 -3.16 -24.52 -27.75
CA SER A 303 -3.68 -23.84 -28.95
C SER A 303 -4.45 -22.60 -28.54
N PHE A 304 -4.49 -21.58 -29.40
CA PHE A 304 -5.14 -20.30 -29.14
C PHE A 304 -6.14 -19.99 -30.26
N ILE A 305 -7.34 -19.55 -29.91
CA ILE A 305 -8.46 -19.31 -30.84
C ILE A 305 -9.35 -18.17 -30.34
N SER A 306 -9.81 -17.31 -31.25
CA SER A 306 -10.68 -16.18 -30.89
C SER A 306 -12.07 -16.64 -30.46
N SER A 307 -12.51 -16.24 -29.27
CA SER A 307 -13.87 -16.51 -28.75
C SER A 307 -14.98 -15.84 -29.58
N GLU A 308 -14.67 -14.75 -30.28
CA GLU A 308 -15.64 -13.99 -31.09
C GLU A 308 -16.06 -14.77 -32.33
N ASN A 309 -15.10 -15.34 -33.07
CA ASN A 309 -15.31 -15.84 -34.43
C ASN A 309 -14.69 -17.21 -34.74
N GLY A 310 -14.01 -17.84 -33.77
CA GLY A 310 -13.39 -19.16 -33.96
C GLY A 310 -12.17 -19.15 -34.89
N THR A 311 -11.50 -18.02 -35.11
CA THR A 311 -10.25 -17.98 -35.88
C THR A 311 -9.08 -18.45 -35.00
N TRP A 312 -8.36 -19.50 -35.44
CA TRP A 312 -7.12 -19.94 -34.81
C TRP A 312 -6.07 -18.80 -34.82
N LEU A 313 -5.49 -18.52 -33.66
CA LEU A 313 -4.54 -17.43 -33.41
C LEU A 313 -3.10 -17.93 -33.27
N GLY A 314 -2.89 -19.12 -32.72
CA GLY A 314 -1.57 -19.76 -32.59
C GLY A 314 -1.66 -21.19 -32.05
N ALA A 315 -0.53 -21.88 -32.04
CA ALA A 315 -0.36 -23.15 -31.33
C ALA A 315 1.11 -23.39 -30.98
N THR A 316 1.38 -24.04 -29.84
CA THR A 316 2.70 -24.41 -29.34
C THR A 316 2.64 -25.80 -28.67
N ASN A 317 3.78 -26.49 -28.49
CA ASN A 317 3.85 -27.80 -27.87
C ASN A 317 4.79 -27.82 -26.65
N LEU A 318 4.58 -28.82 -25.78
CA LEU A 318 5.49 -29.15 -24.68
C LEU A 318 6.15 -30.49 -25.02
N GLU A 319 7.46 -30.49 -25.25
CA GLU A 319 8.19 -31.70 -25.61
C GLU A 319 8.91 -32.33 -24.41
N ALA A 320 8.54 -33.57 -24.10
CA ALA A 320 9.17 -34.43 -23.08
C ALA A 320 8.92 -35.91 -23.39
N ASN A 321 9.67 -36.82 -22.73
CA ASN A 321 9.51 -38.27 -22.90
C ASN A 321 8.11 -38.76 -22.50
N LEU A 322 7.58 -38.21 -21.40
CA LEU A 322 6.19 -38.30 -21.02
C LEU A 322 5.82 -36.96 -20.39
N VAL A 323 4.71 -36.40 -20.85
CA VAL A 323 4.09 -35.19 -20.31
C VAL A 323 2.58 -35.37 -20.49
N ARG A 324 1.80 -34.86 -19.54
CA ARG A 324 0.35 -34.79 -19.64
C ARG A 324 -0.14 -33.54 -18.96
N ILE A 325 -0.73 -32.63 -19.74
CA ILE A 325 -1.50 -31.51 -19.21
C ILE A 325 -2.81 -32.03 -18.64
N THR A 326 -3.25 -31.46 -17.53
CA THR A 326 -4.51 -31.83 -16.86
C THR A 326 -5.47 -30.67 -16.69
N GLY A 327 -4.97 -29.44 -16.45
CA GLY A 327 -5.80 -28.23 -16.35
C GLY A 327 -5.12 -26.97 -16.91
N ILE A 328 -5.93 -25.97 -17.23
CA ILE A 328 -5.51 -24.63 -17.66
C ILE A 328 -6.42 -23.54 -17.05
N SER A 329 -5.84 -22.42 -16.63
CA SER A 329 -6.59 -21.25 -16.17
C SER A 329 -5.92 -19.96 -16.64
N SER A 330 -6.62 -18.82 -16.62
CA SER A 330 -6.14 -17.55 -17.16
C SER A 330 -5.78 -16.53 -16.09
N PHE A 331 -4.62 -15.90 -16.24
CA PHE A 331 -4.20 -14.75 -15.44
C PHE A 331 -4.95 -13.47 -15.83
N GLN A 332 -5.09 -12.53 -14.90
CA GLN A 332 -5.76 -11.24 -15.15
C GLN A 332 -5.10 -10.45 -16.28
N ASN A 333 -3.77 -10.57 -16.41
CA ASN A 333 -2.96 -9.90 -17.42
C ASN A 333 -3.13 -10.45 -18.86
N GLY A 334 -3.86 -11.56 -19.04
CA GLY A 334 -4.08 -12.18 -20.35
C GLY A 334 -3.28 -13.46 -20.61
N ASP A 335 -2.35 -13.85 -19.73
CA ASP A 335 -1.58 -15.09 -19.85
C ASP A 335 -2.38 -16.31 -19.36
N PHE A 336 -1.81 -17.51 -19.51
CA PHE A 336 -2.40 -18.77 -19.04
C PHE A 336 -1.45 -19.55 -18.13
N ALA A 337 -1.97 -20.09 -17.03
CA ALA A 337 -1.36 -21.10 -16.18
C ALA A 337 -1.72 -22.49 -16.69
N ILE A 338 -0.73 -23.37 -16.85
CA ILE A 338 -0.90 -24.74 -17.35
C ILE A 338 -0.24 -25.71 -16.38
N VAL A 339 -1.03 -26.67 -15.87
CA VAL A 339 -0.58 -27.71 -14.94
C VAL A 339 -0.61 -29.10 -15.54
N GLY A 340 0.22 -29.97 -14.98
CA GLY A 340 0.21 -31.38 -15.33
C GLY A 340 1.28 -32.17 -14.61
N TYR A 341 1.68 -33.27 -15.22
CA TYR A 341 2.79 -34.10 -14.76
C TYR A 341 3.69 -34.53 -15.93
N PHE A 342 4.98 -34.75 -15.65
CA PHE A 342 5.99 -35.09 -16.64
C PHE A 342 7.00 -36.13 -16.14
N SER A 343 7.78 -36.70 -17.05
CA SER A 343 8.86 -37.65 -16.76
C SER A 343 10.08 -37.41 -17.64
N GLY A 344 11.27 -37.45 -17.04
CA GLY A 344 12.52 -37.11 -17.72
C GLY A 344 12.74 -35.61 -17.84
N ALA A 345 13.48 -35.18 -18.87
CA ALA A 345 13.74 -33.77 -19.12
C ALA A 345 12.60 -33.12 -19.93
N MET A 346 12.25 -31.88 -19.58
CA MET A 346 11.30 -31.04 -20.30
C MET A 346 11.85 -29.61 -20.41
N SER A 347 11.70 -28.96 -21.57
CA SER A 347 12.18 -27.60 -21.81
C SER A 347 11.02 -26.69 -22.21
N LEU A 348 10.80 -25.62 -21.46
CA LEU A 348 9.74 -24.63 -21.68
C LEU A 348 10.38 -23.24 -21.80
N GLY A 349 10.58 -22.80 -23.04
CA GLY A 349 11.31 -21.57 -23.33
C GLY A 349 12.78 -21.64 -22.89
N SER A 350 13.18 -20.79 -21.95
CA SER A 350 14.51 -20.82 -21.31
C SER A 350 14.59 -21.77 -20.11
N THR A 351 13.44 -22.20 -19.57
CA THR A 351 13.37 -23.03 -18.36
C THR A 351 13.51 -24.52 -18.71
N ASN A 352 14.20 -25.26 -17.85
CA ASN A 352 14.41 -26.70 -18.02
C ASN A 352 14.06 -27.41 -16.72
N LEU A 353 13.06 -28.29 -16.77
CA LEU A 353 12.61 -29.10 -15.63
C LEU A 353 13.11 -30.54 -15.81
N GLN A 354 13.36 -31.24 -14.70
CA GLN A 354 13.98 -32.57 -14.70
C GLN A 354 13.34 -33.51 -13.69
N SER A 355 12.53 -34.44 -14.18
CA SER A 355 12.00 -35.59 -13.45
C SER A 355 12.88 -36.84 -13.68
N TYR A 356 12.86 -37.81 -12.77
CA TYR A 356 13.47 -39.12 -13.04
C TYR A 356 12.66 -39.92 -14.08
N VAL A 357 13.34 -40.51 -15.06
CA VAL A 357 12.68 -41.29 -16.12
C VAL A 357 11.95 -42.50 -15.52
N GLY A 358 10.62 -42.52 -15.65
CA GLY A 358 9.73 -43.54 -15.08
C GLY A 358 9.04 -43.13 -13.77
N GLN A 359 9.43 -42.02 -13.15
CA GLN A 359 8.65 -41.31 -12.13
C GLN A 359 7.82 -40.21 -12.79
N GLN A 360 6.81 -39.72 -12.09
CA GLN A 360 5.94 -38.63 -12.56
C GLN A 360 6.03 -37.53 -11.53
N ASP A 361 6.54 -36.37 -11.92
CA ASP A 361 6.61 -35.18 -11.08
C ASP A 361 5.65 -34.12 -11.63
N ILE A 362 5.16 -33.24 -10.75
CA ILE A 362 4.22 -32.17 -11.09
C ILE A 362 4.96 -31.06 -11.83
N PHE A 363 4.30 -30.43 -12.79
CA PHE A 363 4.72 -29.12 -13.30
C PHE A 363 3.58 -28.11 -13.32
N ILE A 364 3.97 -26.84 -13.19
CA ILE A 364 3.17 -25.65 -13.44
C ILE A 364 3.97 -24.77 -14.41
N SER A 365 3.28 -24.05 -15.30
CA SER A 365 3.92 -23.14 -16.25
C SER A 365 3.02 -21.98 -16.62
N ARG A 366 3.63 -20.84 -16.95
CA ARG A 366 2.95 -19.66 -17.48
C ARG A 366 3.31 -19.48 -18.95
N VAL A 367 2.30 -19.37 -19.81
CA VAL A 367 2.45 -19.09 -21.25
C VAL A 367 1.65 -17.85 -21.60
N ASN A 368 2.25 -16.95 -22.39
CA ASN A 368 1.55 -15.74 -22.84
C ASN A 368 0.61 -16.01 -24.02
N SER A 369 -0.25 -15.04 -24.34
CA SER A 369 -1.24 -15.17 -25.43
C SER A 369 -0.63 -15.34 -26.84
N ASP A 370 0.64 -14.99 -27.03
CA ASP A 370 1.43 -15.28 -28.25
C ASP A 370 1.97 -16.73 -28.30
N GLY A 371 1.83 -17.53 -27.23
CA GLY A 371 2.35 -18.90 -27.12
C GLY A 371 3.81 -19.00 -26.65
N ASN A 372 4.37 -17.97 -26.05
CA ASN A 372 5.72 -17.98 -25.48
C ASN A 372 5.69 -18.34 -24.00
N TRP A 373 6.55 -19.27 -23.59
CA TRP A 373 6.75 -19.65 -22.20
C TRP A 373 7.43 -18.51 -21.41
N VAL A 374 6.80 -18.10 -20.31
CA VAL A 374 7.26 -17.02 -19.42
C VAL A 374 8.11 -17.59 -18.29
N TRP A 375 7.54 -18.54 -17.54
CA TRP A 375 8.20 -19.30 -16.48
C TRP A 375 7.60 -20.71 -16.37
N ALA A 376 8.29 -21.62 -15.68
CA ALA A 376 7.79 -22.95 -15.35
C ALA A 376 8.48 -23.47 -14.08
N GLU A 377 7.77 -24.19 -13.24
CA GLU A 377 8.27 -24.79 -12.00
C GLU A 377 7.77 -26.22 -11.85
N SER A 378 8.44 -26.99 -10.99
CA SER A 378 8.05 -28.36 -10.65
C SER A 378 7.96 -28.56 -9.14
N ALA A 379 7.13 -29.52 -8.74
CA ALA A 379 7.16 -30.09 -7.39
C ALA A 379 7.68 -31.53 -7.50
N GLU A 380 8.73 -31.83 -6.75
CA GLU A 380 9.57 -33.02 -6.94
C GLU A 380 9.39 -34.03 -5.82
N GLY A 381 9.31 -35.30 -6.19
CA GLY A 381 9.13 -36.41 -5.27
C GLY A 381 9.99 -37.64 -5.61
N ASN A 382 9.63 -38.80 -5.04
CA ASN A 382 10.28 -40.08 -5.28
C ASN A 382 9.33 -41.17 -5.84
N GLY A 383 8.10 -40.80 -6.18
CA GLY A 383 6.98 -41.68 -6.53
C GLY A 383 6.28 -41.27 -7.83
N GLN A 384 4.95 -41.18 -7.77
CA GLN A 384 4.09 -40.70 -8.85
C GLN A 384 3.21 -39.59 -8.30
N ASP A 385 3.40 -38.38 -8.80
CA ASP A 385 2.76 -37.18 -8.30
C ASP A 385 2.12 -36.44 -9.48
N CYS A 386 0.83 -36.10 -9.34
CA CYS A 386 0.01 -35.57 -10.42
C CYS A 386 -0.74 -34.32 -9.97
N ALA A 387 -0.75 -33.26 -10.80
CA ALA A 387 -1.77 -32.21 -10.74
C ALA A 387 -3.01 -32.63 -11.55
N PHE A 388 -4.19 -32.17 -11.14
CA PHE A 388 -5.46 -32.41 -11.85
C PHE A 388 -6.10 -31.16 -12.42
N ASP A 389 -6.06 -30.07 -11.67
CA ASP A 389 -6.79 -28.84 -12.00
C ASP A 389 -6.05 -27.63 -11.40
N VAL A 390 -6.33 -26.44 -11.95
CA VAL A 390 -5.72 -25.16 -11.56
C VAL A 390 -6.74 -24.04 -11.68
N THR A 391 -6.73 -23.12 -10.72
CA THR A 391 -7.51 -21.87 -10.79
C THR A 391 -6.64 -20.67 -10.43
N ILE A 392 -7.00 -19.49 -10.96
CA ILE A 392 -6.33 -18.22 -10.68
C ILE A 392 -7.30 -17.31 -9.91
N GLY A 393 -6.88 -16.87 -8.72
CA GLY A 393 -7.66 -15.97 -7.89
C GLY A 393 -7.36 -14.49 -8.08
N SER A 394 -7.84 -13.70 -7.12
CA SER A 394 -7.40 -12.32 -6.91
C SER A 394 -5.87 -12.25 -6.78
N ASN A 395 -5.27 -11.12 -7.18
CA ASN A 395 -3.82 -10.90 -7.17
C ASN A 395 -3.00 -11.93 -7.96
N ASP A 396 -3.60 -12.60 -8.96
CA ASP A 396 -2.98 -13.66 -9.76
C ASP A 396 -2.45 -14.86 -8.91
N LYS A 397 -3.05 -15.11 -7.73
CA LYS A 397 -2.75 -16.28 -6.88
C LYS A 397 -3.10 -17.57 -7.62
N VAL A 398 -2.09 -18.40 -7.90
CA VAL A 398 -2.23 -19.69 -8.59
C VAL A 398 -2.56 -20.76 -7.57
N VAL A 399 -3.68 -21.46 -7.69
CA VAL A 399 -4.01 -22.61 -6.82
C VAL A 399 -4.07 -23.89 -7.65
N ILE A 400 -3.35 -24.90 -7.21
CA ILE A 400 -3.21 -26.20 -7.89
C ILE A 400 -3.69 -27.29 -6.95
N ILE A 401 -4.45 -28.24 -7.50
CA ILE A 401 -4.86 -29.44 -6.76
C ILE A 401 -4.31 -30.71 -7.40
N GLY A 402 -4.08 -31.72 -6.56
CA GLY A 402 -3.72 -33.03 -7.08
C GLY A 402 -3.57 -34.13 -6.03
N HIS A 403 -2.78 -35.15 -6.40
CA HIS A 403 -2.42 -36.25 -5.52
C HIS A 403 -0.97 -36.70 -5.70
N PHE A 404 -0.44 -37.38 -4.68
CA PHE A 404 0.96 -37.82 -4.62
C PHE A 404 1.08 -39.22 -4.00
N MET A 405 1.97 -40.04 -4.57
CA MET A 405 2.41 -41.33 -4.00
C MET A 405 3.82 -41.25 -3.41
N SER A 406 4.51 -40.11 -3.60
CA SER A 406 5.83 -39.89 -3.05
C SER A 406 5.82 -39.97 -1.52
N THR A 407 6.81 -40.66 -0.93
CA THR A 407 6.98 -40.73 0.53
C THR A 407 7.15 -39.33 1.14
N SER A 408 7.77 -38.44 0.38
CA SER A 408 7.83 -37.01 0.63
C SER A 408 7.86 -36.27 -0.70
N ILE A 409 7.07 -35.23 -0.85
CA ILE A 409 7.03 -34.34 -2.02
C ILE A 409 7.38 -32.92 -1.60
N THR A 410 8.11 -32.19 -2.45
CA THR A 410 8.63 -30.84 -2.15
C THR A 410 8.11 -29.80 -3.14
N PHE A 411 7.55 -28.72 -2.62
CA PHE A 411 7.02 -27.55 -3.33
C PHE A 411 7.88 -26.33 -2.93
N GLY A 412 9.00 -26.12 -3.62
CA GLY A 412 9.97 -25.08 -3.24
C GLY A 412 10.59 -25.33 -1.86
N ASN A 413 10.21 -24.53 -0.85
CA ASN A 413 10.62 -24.71 0.55
C ASN A 413 9.63 -25.53 1.38
N TYR A 414 8.42 -25.80 0.85
CA TYR A 414 7.36 -26.51 1.54
C TYR A 414 7.39 -28.01 1.21
N TYR A 415 6.88 -28.84 2.11
CA TYR A 415 6.90 -30.30 1.94
C TYR A 415 5.67 -30.98 2.55
N LEU A 416 5.26 -32.09 1.93
CA LEU A 416 4.30 -33.03 2.49
C LEU A 416 4.93 -34.42 2.64
N TYR A 417 4.42 -35.20 3.59
CA TYR A 417 4.74 -36.61 3.76
C TYR A 417 3.50 -37.47 3.54
N ASN A 418 3.65 -38.57 2.81
CA ASN A 418 2.58 -39.55 2.66
C ASN A 418 2.45 -40.36 3.96
N THR A 419 1.21 -40.56 4.42
CA THR A 419 0.98 -41.13 5.76
C THR A 419 1.23 -42.64 5.86
N ASN A 420 1.18 -43.38 4.74
CA ASN A 420 1.40 -44.82 4.72
C ASN A 420 2.77 -45.19 4.12
N SER A 421 3.71 -45.57 4.99
CA SER A 421 5.07 -45.97 4.59
C SER A 421 5.22 -47.44 4.18
N TRP A 422 4.15 -48.24 4.20
CA TRP A 422 4.22 -49.70 4.00
C TRP A 422 3.63 -50.19 2.68
N GLU A 423 2.57 -49.55 2.18
CA GLU A 423 2.08 -49.65 0.80
C GLU A 423 1.79 -48.21 0.33
N PRO A 424 2.19 -47.81 -0.90
CA PRO A 424 2.04 -46.42 -1.34
C PRO A 424 0.59 -46.15 -1.79
N ASP A 425 -0.14 -45.43 -0.95
CA ASP A 425 -1.49 -44.93 -1.25
C ASP A 425 -1.44 -43.54 -1.90
N TRP A 426 -2.55 -43.11 -2.51
CA TRP A 426 -2.66 -41.77 -3.12
C TRP A 426 -3.21 -40.78 -2.09
N ASP A 427 -2.34 -39.95 -1.51
CA ASP A 427 -2.72 -38.81 -0.66
C ASP A 427 -2.96 -37.57 -1.54
N MET A 428 -3.79 -36.62 -1.08
CA MET A 428 -4.16 -35.41 -1.83
C MET A 428 -3.35 -34.18 -1.40
N TYR A 429 -3.25 -33.18 -2.27
CA TYR A 429 -2.69 -31.87 -1.92
C TYR A 429 -3.46 -30.71 -2.56
N VAL A 430 -3.41 -29.56 -1.89
CA VAL A 430 -3.74 -28.23 -2.42
C VAL A 430 -2.51 -27.36 -2.22
N SER A 431 -1.92 -26.82 -3.29
CA SER A 431 -0.75 -25.93 -3.24
C SER A 431 -1.01 -24.63 -3.97
N TRP A 432 -0.25 -23.58 -3.64
CA TRP A 432 -0.37 -22.29 -4.30
C TRP A 432 0.97 -21.59 -4.54
N LEU A 433 0.96 -20.72 -5.55
CA LEU A 433 2.07 -19.89 -5.97
C LEU A 433 1.59 -18.46 -6.21
N ASP A 434 2.53 -17.53 -6.23
CA ASP A 434 2.27 -16.19 -6.75
C ASP A 434 2.36 -16.13 -8.29
N SER A 435 2.08 -14.96 -8.85
CA SER A 435 2.11 -14.69 -10.29
C SER A 435 3.50 -14.83 -10.95
N THR A 436 4.57 -14.81 -10.16
CA THR A 436 5.97 -14.96 -10.60
C THR A 436 6.40 -16.43 -10.66
N GLY A 437 5.63 -17.33 -10.04
CA GLY A 437 5.91 -18.76 -9.94
C GLY A 437 6.62 -19.16 -8.64
N GLU A 438 6.77 -18.27 -7.65
CA GLU A 438 7.31 -18.69 -6.36
C GLU A 438 6.24 -19.45 -5.57
N TRP A 439 6.58 -20.65 -5.09
CA TRP A 439 5.70 -21.45 -4.23
C TRP A 439 5.45 -20.70 -2.92
N GLN A 440 4.18 -20.56 -2.54
CA GLN A 440 3.75 -19.85 -1.33
C GLN A 440 3.16 -20.78 -0.27
N GLY A 441 2.79 -22.01 -0.61
CA GLY A 441 2.48 -23.04 0.38
C GLY A 441 1.83 -24.30 -0.18
N VAL A 442 1.60 -25.27 0.72
CA VAL A 442 0.86 -26.51 0.44
C VAL A 442 0.18 -27.04 1.71
N VAL A 443 -1.04 -27.55 1.54
CA VAL A 443 -1.78 -28.33 2.53
C VAL A 443 -1.97 -29.76 2.01
N GLY A 444 -1.61 -30.74 2.83
CA GLY A 444 -1.86 -32.15 2.56
C GLY A 444 -3.23 -32.58 3.10
N ALA A 445 -3.94 -33.38 2.33
CA ALA A 445 -5.14 -34.07 2.78
C ALA A 445 -4.88 -35.58 2.75
N THR A 446 -4.84 -36.17 3.94
CA THR A 446 -4.30 -37.51 4.16
C THR A 446 -5.35 -38.39 4.81
N GLY A 447 -5.59 -39.56 4.21
CA GLY A 447 -6.50 -40.57 4.73
C GLY A 447 -5.82 -41.94 4.81
N ASN A 448 -6.57 -42.95 5.24
CA ASN A 448 -6.04 -44.32 5.38
C ASN A 448 -6.16 -45.16 4.09
N GLU A 449 -6.77 -44.62 3.01
CA GLU A 449 -6.95 -45.26 1.71
C GLU A 449 -6.74 -44.26 0.56
N MET A 450 -7.37 -44.43 -0.61
CA MET A 450 -7.12 -43.61 -1.80
C MET A 450 -8.03 -42.37 -1.87
N ASP A 451 -7.42 -41.19 -1.77
CA ASP A 451 -8.12 -39.92 -1.82
C ASP A 451 -7.80 -39.14 -3.12
N LYS A 452 -8.83 -38.56 -3.76
CA LYS A 452 -8.68 -37.90 -5.08
C LYS A 452 -9.49 -36.61 -5.21
N LEU A 453 -8.80 -35.48 -5.25
CA LEU A 453 -9.33 -34.22 -5.74
C LEU A 453 -9.57 -34.28 -7.26
N LYS A 454 -10.58 -33.55 -7.73
CA LYS A 454 -11.00 -33.54 -9.13
C LYS A 454 -11.13 -32.16 -9.74
N SER A 455 -11.62 -31.19 -8.99
CA SER A 455 -11.79 -29.81 -9.48
C SER A 455 -11.64 -28.80 -8.34
N VAL A 456 -11.12 -27.63 -8.67
CA VAL A 456 -10.90 -26.49 -7.78
C VAL A 456 -11.47 -25.20 -8.38
N ASP A 457 -12.02 -24.36 -7.51
CA ASP A 457 -12.30 -22.96 -7.86
C ASP A 457 -12.01 -22.06 -6.63
N ILE A 458 -11.79 -20.77 -6.85
CA ILE A 458 -11.42 -19.82 -5.80
C ILE A 458 -12.35 -18.60 -5.84
N HIS A 459 -12.92 -18.25 -4.68
CA HIS A 459 -13.74 -17.05 -4.58
C HIS A 459 -12.85 -15.79 -4.56
N SER A 460 -13.41 -14.63 -4.92
CA SER A 460 -12.64 -13.37 -5.02
C SER A 460 -12.04 -12.89 -3.70
N ASN A 461 -12.47 -13.43 -2.55
CA ASN A 461 -11.85 -13.19 -1.25
C ASN A 461 -10.70 -14.17 -0.91
N GLY A 462 -10.36 -15.13 -1.77
CA GLY A 462 -9.26 -16.08 -1.52
C GLY A 462 -9.68 -17.44 -0.97
N VAL A 463 -10.94 -17.63 -0.52
CA VAL A 463 -11.42 -18.95 -0.08
C VAL A 463 -11.43 -19.93 -1.26
N VAL A 464 -10.67 -21.01 -1.13
CA VAL A 464 -10.55 -22.09 -2.11
C VAL A 464 -11.62 -23.15 -1.87
N TYR A 465 -12.30 -23.56 -2.94
CA TYR A 465 -13.33 -24.58 -2.96
C TYR A 465 -12.83 -25.78 -3.76
N VAL A 466 -12.73 -26.94 -3.13
CA VAL A 466 -12.31 -28.18 -3.80
C VAL A 466 -13.38 -29.25 -3.71
N THR A 467 -13.48 -30.07 -4.76
CA THR A 467 -14.34 -31.27 -4.75
C THR A 467 -13.59 -32.50 -5.26
N GLY A 468 -14.04 -33.67 -4.82
CA GLY A 468 -13.43 -34.94 -5.15
C GLY A 468 -14.16 -36.12 -4.56
N ARG A 469 -13.42 -37.20 -4.35
CA ARG A 469 -13.88 -38.44 -3.76
C ARG A 469 -12.87 -39.02 -2.78
N THR A 470 -13.38 -39.75 -1.81
CA THR A 470 -12.61 -40.44 -0.78
C THR A 470 -13.18 -41.84 -0.59
N ASN A 471 -12.33 -42.84 -0.37
CA ASN A 471 -12.76 -44.11 0.23
C ASN A 471 -12.15 -44.33 1.62
N SER A 472 -11.36 -43.36 2.11
CA SER A 472 -10.72 -43.35 3.42
C SER A 472 -11.74 -43.29 4.54
N THR A 473 -11.74 -44.30 5.41
CA THR A 473 -12.62 -44.37 6.61
C THR A 473 -12.44 -43.22 7.60
N SER A 474 -11.41 -42.40 7.42
CA SER A 474 -11.22 -41.07 8.00
C SER A 474 -10.49 -40.21 6.96
N LEU A 475 -11.08 -39.10 6.53
CA LEU A 475 -10.40 -38.08 5.71
C LEU A 475 -10.26 -36.79 6.52
N SER A 476 -9.09 -36.14 6.40
CA SER A 476 -8.80 -34.80 6.90
C SER A 476 -8.15 -33.95 5.81
N ILE A 477 -8.58 -32.69 5.68
CA ILE A 477 -8.00 -31.70 4.75
C ILE A 477 -7.43 -30.53 5.58
N GLY A 478 -6.68 -30.89 6.63
CA GLY A 478 -6.15 -29.97 7.63
C GLY A 478 -6.46 -30.46 9.05
N LEU A 479 -7.59 -30.02 9.60
CA LEU A 479 -7.93 -30.08 11.03
C LEU A 479 -9.26 -30.80 11.35
N ASP A 480 -10.22 -30.89 10.43
CA ASP A 480 -11.44 -31.72 10.63
C ASP A 480 -11.17 -33.19 10.23
N GLU A 481 -11.78 -34.15 10.90
CA GLU A 481 -11.68 -35.59 10.58
C GLU A 481 -13.09 -36.20 10.49
N ARG A 482 -13.44 -36.75 9.32
CA ARG A 482 -14.78 -37.30 9.05
C ARG A 482 -14.75 -38.77 8.67
N SER A 483 -15.62 -39.56 9.30
CA SER A 483 -15.68 -41.02 9.10
C SER A 483 -16.58 -41.44 7.93
N THR A 484 -16.05 -42.20 6.98
CA THR A 484 -16.76 -42.65 5.77
C THR A 484 -17.16 -44.13 5.83
N SER A 485 -17.86 -44.63 4.80
CA SER A 485 -18.48 -45.97 4.80
C SER A 485 -17.78 -47.03 3.95
N GLY A 486 -16.53 -46.80 3.51
CA GLY A 486 -15.74 -47.76 2.73
C GLY A 486 -16.21 -47.97 1.29
N TYR A 487 -17.03 -47.05 0.79
CA TYR A 487 -17.32 -46.83 -0.63
C TYR A 487 -16.61 -45.55 -1.10
N ASP A 488 -16.60 -45.26 -2.40
CA ASP A 488 -16.21 -43.93 -2.88
C ASP A 488 -17.30 -42.92 -2.45
N ASP A 489 -17.08 -42.15 -1.40
CA ASP A 489 -17.97 -41.07 -0.94
C ASP A 489 -17.52 -39.72 -1.54
N MET A 490 -18.45 -38.86 -1.96
CA MET A 490 -18.12 -37.53 -2.50
C MET A 490 -17.86 -36.53 -1.37
N PHE A 491 -16.97 -35.56 -1.61
CA PHE A 491 -16.80 -34.44 -0.68
C PHE A 491 -16.64 -33.09 -1.37
N VAL A 492 -16.93 -32.05 -0.59
CA VAL A 492 -16.56 -30.66 -0.87
C VAL A 492 -15.81 -30.14 0.36
N ALA A 493 -14.69 -29.47 0.16
CA ALA A 493 -13.97 -28.77 1.21
C ALA A 493 -13.76 -27.30 0.84
N LEU A 494 -13.90 -26.45 1.86
CA LEU A 494 -13.60 -25.02 1.80
C LEU A 494 -12.34 -24.80 2.63
N LEU A 495 -11.36 -24.12 2.02
CA LEU A 495 -10.07 -23.82 2.62
C LEU A 495 -9.86 -22.31 2.55
N ASP A 496 -9.85 -21.67 3.72
CA ASP A 496 -9.43 -20.29 3.84
C ASP A 496 -7.94 -20.29 4.16
N LEU A 497 -7.13 -20.03 3.13
CA LEU A 497 -5.68 -19.97 3.23
C LEU A 497 -5.30 -18.69 3.99
N ASP A 498 -4.29 -18.76 4.84
CA ASP A 498 -3.65 -17.60 5.47
C ASP A 498 -2.27 -17.45 4.79
N SER A 499 -2.08 -16.38 4.02
CA SER A 499 -0.92 -16.22 3.13
C SER A 499 0.28 -15.52 3.76
N ASP A 500 0.11 -14.78 4.86
CA ASP A 500 1.20 -14.07 5.55
C ASP A 500 1.48 -14.57 6.98
N GLY A 501 0.61 -15.43 7.52
CA GLY A 501 0.81 -16.22 8.72
C GLY A 501 0.28 -15.58 10.00
N ASP A 502 -0.72 -14.71 9.93
CA ASP A 502 -1.20 -13.90 11.06
C ASP A 502 -2.38 -14.51 11.88
N GLU A 503 -2.83 -15.70 11.47
CA GLU A 503 -3.96 -16.47 11.99
C GLU A 503 -5.36 -16.08 11.44
N ILE A 504 -5.45 -15.05 10.58
CA ILE A 504 -6.64 -14.74 9.77
C ILE A 504 -6.45 -15.30 8.35
N GLY A 505 -7.51 -15.89 7.80
CA GLY A 505 -7.47 -16.37 6.41
C GLY A 505 -7.81 -15.24 5.44
N ASP A 506 -7.20 -15.26 4.24
CA ASP A 506 -7.41 -14.31 3.13
C ASP A 506 -8.89 -13.93 2.97
N GLY A 507 -9.79 -14.89 3.14
CA GLY A 507 -11.24 -14.78 3.01
C GLY A 507 -11.93 -13.84 3.99
N ARG A 508 -11.25 -13.44 5.05
CA ARG A 508 -11.72 -12.51 6.10
C ARG A 508 -10.78 -11.35 6.35
N ASP A 509 -9.61 -11.38 5.74
CA ASP A 509 -8.57 -10.38 5.91
C ASP A 509 -8.68 -9.31 4.81
N SER A 510 -8.63 -8.04 5.21
CA SER A 510 -8.53 -6.91 4.27
C SER A 510 -7.14 -6.79 3.63
N PHE A 511 -6.09 -7.33 4.26
CA PHE A 511 -4.69 -7.22 3.84
C PHE A 511 -3.96 -8.58 3.74
N PRO A 512 -4.38 -9.54 2.87
CA PRO A 512 -3.90 -10.94 2.84
C PRO A 512 -2.41 -11.20 2.52
N ASN A 513 -1.53 -10.20 2.60
CA ASN A 513 -0.09 -10.31 2.40
C ASN A 513 0.70 -9.41 3.40
N ASP A 514 0.04 -8.87 4.42
CA ASP A 514 0.62 -8.01 5.45
C ASP A 514 0.12 -8.44 6.84
N SER A 515 0.85 -9.39 7.44
CA SER A 515 0.58 -9.97 8.77
C SER A 515 0.61 -9.00 9.95
N THR A 516 0.63 -7.71 9.68
CA THR A 516 0.47 -6.65 10.67
C THR A 516 -0.88 -5.92 10.56
N GLN A 517 -1.70 -6.24 9.56
CA GLN A 517 -3.03 -5.67 9.30
C GLN A 517 -4.06 -6.77 9.08
N GLN A 518 -5.31 -6.55 9.54
CA GLN A 518 -6.39 -7.56 9.48
C GLN A 518 -7.75 -7.01 9.01
N SER A 519 -7.91 -5.69 9.06
CA SER A 519 -9.19 -5.00 8.89
C SER A 519 -8.95 -3.63 8.27
N ASP A 520 -9.91 -3.21 7.44
CA ASP A 520 -10.00 -1.91 6.79
C ASP A 520 -11.46 -1.44 6.99
N SER A 521 -11.68 -0.57 7.97
CA SER A 521 -13.02 -0.24 8.44
C SER A 521 -13.79 0.70 7.50
N ASP A 522 -13.10 1.54 6.72
CA ASP A 522 -13.71 2.52 5.81
C ASP A 522 -13.38 2.32 4.31
N ASN A 523 -12.48 1.39 4.00
CA ASN A 523 -12.10 0.88 2.68
C ASN A 523 -11.20 1.85 1.88
N ASP A 524 -10.26 2.52 2.55
CA ASP A 524 -9.29 3.42 1.91
C ASP A 524 -7.96 2.74 1.48
N GLY A 525 -7.67 1.55 2.02
CA GLY A 525 -6.46 0.78 1.75
C GLY A 525 -5.31 0.96 2.75
N TYR A 526 -5.54 1.62 3.90
CA TYR A 526 -4.71 1.60 5.10
C TYR A 526 -5.39 0.75 6.16
N GLY A 527 -4.60 0.10 7.03
CA GLY A 527 -5.14 -0.94 7.92
C GLY A 527 -5.38 -0.46 9.34
N ASP A 528 -6.51 -0.87 9.93
CA ASP A 528 -7.02 -0.44 11.25
C ASP A 528 -6.01 -0.58 12.41
N ASN A 529 -4.92 -1.35 12.27
CA ASN A 529 -3.86 -1.45 13.27
C ASN A 529 -2.85 -0.29 13.12
N PRO A 530 -2.82 0.70 14.02
CA PRO A 530 -1.95 1.89 13.86
C PRO A 530 -0.46 1.57 14.06
N TRP A 531 -0.12 0.35 14.48
CA TRP A 531 1.25 -0.14 14.64
C TRP A 531 1.68 -1.12 13.54
N GLY A 532 0.79 -1.46 12.60
CA GLY A 532 1.14 -2.23 11.42
C GLY A 532 1.85 -1.39 10.36
N TYR A 533 2.31 -2.05 9.30
CA TYR A 533 2.75 -1.38 8.10
C TYR A 533 1.53 -0.69 7.44
N ASN A 534 1.73 0.54 6.96
CA ASN A 534 0.65 1.43 6.50
C ASN A 534 -0.57 1.45 7.46
N GLY A 535 -0.30 1.50 8.77
CA GLY A 535 -1.33 1.58 9.80
C GLY A 535 -2.10 2.89 9.75
N ASP A 536 -3.40 2.76 9.65
CA ASP A 536 -4.36 3.84 9.69
C ASP A 536 -4.47 4.41 11.11
N ARG A 537 -4.55 5.73 11.18
CA ARG A 537 -4.76 6.51 12.39
C ARG A 537 -6.19 6.99 12.57
N CYS A 538 -7.00 6.91 11.51
CA CYS A 538 -8.25 7.61 11.32
C CYS A 538 -9.39 6.69 10.80
N PRO A 539 -9.63 5.48 11.37
CA PRO A 539 -10.25 4.33 10.67
C PRO A 539 -11.78 4.38 10.46
N GLU A 540 -12.33 5.59 10.39
CA GLU A 540 -13.75 5.87 10.17
C GLU A 540 -13.94 6.99 9.12
N ASP A 541 -12.86 7.46 8.47
CA ASP A 541 -12.85 8.49 7.43
C ASP A 541 -11.90 8.13 6.28
N TYR A 542 -12.46 7.51 5.23
CA TYR A 542 -11.76 7.00 4.04
C TYR A 542 -10.92 8.01 3.22
N THR A 543 -10.77 9.23 3.70
CA THR A 543 -9.98 10.30 3.11
C THR A 543 -8.78 10.73 3.97
N GLN A 544 -8.63 10.12 5.15
CA GLN A 544 -7.70 10.42 6.22
C GLN A 544 -7.04 9.14 6.70
N TRP A 545 -5.73 9.14 6.89
CA TRP A 545 -5.03 7.95 7.45
C TRP A 545 -3.75 8.28 8.23
N GLN A 546 -3.38 9.57 8.33
CA GLN A 546 -2.20 10.05 9.01
C GLN A 546 -2.62 10.94 10.20
N ASP A 547 -1.86 10.84 11.29
CA ASP A 547 -1.98 11.60 12.54
C ASP A 547 -0.55 11.62 13.07
N ALA A 548 0.17 12.70 12.76
CA ALA A 548 1.62 12.77 12.93
C ALA A 548 2.06 13.02 14.37
N ASP A 549 1.27 13.75 15.16
CA ASP A 549 1.57 14.07 16.57
C ASP A 549 0.79 13.21 17.58
N GLY A 550 -0.35 12.61 17.18
CA GLY A 550 -1.16 11.69 17.96
C GLY A 550 -2.37 12.30 18.66
N ASP A 551 -2.79 13.53 18.34
CA ASP A 551 -3.88 14.22 19.05
C ASP A 551 -5.30 13.69 18.75
N GLY A 552 -5.46 13.01 17.60
CA GLY A 552 -6.70 12.42 17.13
C GLY A 552 -7.45 13.21 16.06
N TYR A 553 -6.85 14.27 15.52
CA TYR A 553 -7.16 14.86 14.21
C TYR A 553 -6.17 14.32 13.16
N CYS A 554 -6.48 14.51 11.87
CA CYS A 554 -5.86 13.73 10.80
C CYS A 554 -5.25 14.58 9.69
N ASP A 555 -3.97 14.36 9.38
CA ASP A 555 -3.11 15.29 8.63
C ASP A 555 -3.50 15.49 7.15
N ASN A 556 -4.26 14.58 6.53
CA ASN A 556 -4.29 14.47 5.07
C ASN A 556 -4.96 15.71 4.43
N PRO A 557 -4.22 16.60 3.74
CA PRO A 557 -4.68 17.97 3.47
C PRO A 557 -5.78 18.08 2.40
N ASN A 558 -6.23 16.95 1.83
CA ASN A 558 -7.36 16.87 0.92
C ASN A 558 -8.52 16.01 1.47
N GLY A 559 -8.38 15.48 2.69
CA GLY A 559 -9.41 14.73 3.38
C GLY A 559 -10.49 15.62 3.97
N PHE A 560 -11.47 15.01 4.63
CA PHE A 560 -12.46 15.75 5.40
C PHE A 560 -11.84 16.22 6.72
N SER A 561 -12.12 17.49 7.07
CA SER A 561 -11.70 18.12 8.32
C SER A 561 -10.23 17.84 8.70
N PRO A 562 -9.26 18.10 7.79
CA PRO A 562 -7.87 17.82 8.07
C PRO A 562 -7.39 18.60 9.28
N ASP A 563 -6.47 17.98 10.00
CA ASP A 563 -5.59 18.72 10.88
C ASP A 563 -4.76 19.70 10.05
N MET A 564 -4.82 20.98 10.43
CA MET A 564 -4.06 22.06 9.83
C MET A 564 -2.73 22.31 10.55
N CYS A 565 -2.52 21.66 11.70
CA CYS A 565 -1.44 21.85 12.65
C CYS A 565 -0.68 20.55 12.99
N PRO A 566 -0.32 19.67 12.02
CA PRO A 566 0.11 18.27 12.22
C PRO A 566 1.48 18.06 12.90
N ASP A 567 2.01 19.07 13.59
CA ASP A 567 3.21 19.01 14.41
C ASP A 567 2.95 19.49 15.87
N ASP A 568 1.73 19.94 16.25
CA ASP A 568 1.37 20.42 17.61
C ASP A 568 0.14 19.69 18.20
N TYR A 569 0.43 18.69 19.02
CA TYR A 569 -0.51 17.82 19.77
C TYR A 569 -1.64 18.52 20.57
N TYR A 570 -1.65 19.84 20.68
CA TYR A 570 -2.70 20.60 21.38
C TYR A 570 -3.56 21.48 20.45
N GLN A 571 -3.29 21.52 19.15
CA GLN A 571 -3.94 22.42 18.19
C GLN A 571 -4.23 21.69 16.88
N TRP A 572 -5.41 21.90 16.29
CA TRP A 572 -5.78 21.29 15.01
C TRP A 572 -6.47 22.25 14.02
N GLN A 573 -6.47 23.55 14.33
CA GLN A 573 -7.24 24.57 13.60
C GLN A 573 -6.33 25.71 13.11
N ASP A 574 -6.50 26.02 11.83
CA ASP A 574 -6.03 27.23 11.14
C ASP A 574 -7.23 27.72 10.31
N TYR A 575 -7.90 28.79 10.76
CA TYR A 575 -9.15 29.25 10.16
C TYR A 575 -8.98 30.00 8.84
N ASP A 576 -7.77 30.49 8.52
CA ASP A 576 -7.53 31.35 7.35
C ASP A 576 -6.42 30.89 6.40
N GLY A 577 -5.62 29.90 6.83
CA GLY A 577 -4.71 29.11 6.01
C GLY A 577 -3.30 29.66 5.91
N ASP A 578 -2.81 30.37 6.93
CA ASP A 578 -1.48 31.01 6.92
C ASP A 578 -0.35 30.13 7.52
N GLY A 579 -0.69 29.05 8.22
CA GLY A 579 0.25 28.12 8.86
C GLY A 579 0.56 28.41 10.33
N TYR A 580 -0.17 29.31 10.99
CA TYR A 580 -0.21 29.46 12.45
C TYR A 580 -1.55 28.93 12.99
N CYS A 581 -1.57 28.52 14.26
CA CYS A 581 -2.63 27.67 14.79
C CYS A 581 -3.49 28.39 15.83
N ASP A 582 -4.82 28.36 15.68
CA ASP A 582 -5.76 29.29 16.33
C ASP A 582 -5.85 29.21 17.87
N ASP A 583 -5.54 28.06 18.49
CA ASP A 583 -5.83 27.87 19.93
C ASP A 583 -4.72 28.42 20.85
N GLY A 584 -5.10 29.01 21.98
CA GLY A 584 -4.23 29.77 22.88
C GLY A 584 -3.30 28.95 23.80
N TRP A 585 -3.00 27.68 23.44
CA TRP A 585 -2.29 26.74 24.32
C TRP A 585 -1.07 26.04 23.69
N GLY A 586 -0.83 26.19 22.38
CA GLY A 586 0.32 25.60 21.67
C GLY A 586 1.57 26.47 21.67
N ASP A 587 2.63 25.99 21.01
CA ASP A 587 3.90 26.72 20.89
C ASP A 587 3.92 27.74 19.72
N ASN A 588 2.89 27.74 18.87
CA ASN A 588 2.77 28.60 17.68
C ASN A 588 1.36 29.19 17.48
N THR A 589 0.72 29.65 18.58
CA THR A 589 -0.59 30.30 18.57
C THR A 589 -0.67 31.49 17.61
N ASP A 590 -1.69 31.51 16.76
CA ASP A 590 -2.12 32.68 16.00
C ASP A 590 -2.91 33.67 16.90
N GLU A 591 -2.45 34.92 16.96
CA GLU A 591 -3.13 36.02 17.66
C GLU A 591 -4.20 36.74 16.80
N PHE A 592 -4.24 36.48 15.50
CA PHE A 592 -5.19 37.01 14.52
C PHE A 592 -5.93 35.94 13.66
N PRO A 593 -6.68 34.97 14.24
CA PRO A 593 -7.41 33.83 13.60
C PRO A 593 -8.28 34.01 12.34
N TYR A 594 -8.36 35.21 11.76
CA TYR A 594 -9.18 35.55 10.61
C TYR A 594 -8.51 36.54 9.64
N ASP A 595 -7.20 36.78 9.78
CA ASP A 595 -6.39 37.64 8.91
C ASP A 595 -5.05 36.96 8.57
N SER A 596 -5.06 36.13 7.52
CA SER A 596 -3.97 35.28 6.99
C SER A 596 -2.69 35.99 6.52
N THR A 597 -2.46 37.19 7.04
CA THR A 597 -1.32 38.06 6.80
C THR A 597 -0.69 38.55 8.11
N GLN A 598 -1.30 38.27 9.25
CA GLN A 598 -0.82 38.53 10.61
C GLN A 598 -1.01 37.29 11.46
N TRP A 599 -0.06 37.00 12.34
CA TRP A 599 -0.13 35.82 13.21
C TRP A 599 0.30 36.07 14.66
N LYS A 600 0.76 37.28 14.98
CA LYS A 600 1.46 37.57 16.25
C LYS A 600 1.44 39.06 16.60
N ASP A 601 1.28 39.37 17.88
CA ASP A 601 1.26 40.73 18.47
C ASP A 601 2.26 40.77 19.65
N SER A 602 3.48 41.23 19.38
CA SER A 602 4.57 41.19 20.36
C SER A 602 4.37 42.01 21.64
N ASP A 603 3.51 43.03 21.62
CA ASP A 603 3.36 43.97 22.74
C ASP A 603 1.92 44.21 23.22
N GLY A 604 0.94 43.69 22.48
CA GLY A 604 -0.46 43.54 22.88
C GLY A 604 -1.34 44.75 22.54
N ASP A 605 -1.01 45.50 21.49
CA ASP A 605 -1.73 46.72 21.10
C ASP A 605 -2.85 46.49 20.06
N GLY A 606 -2.85 45.32 19.40
CA GLY A 606 -3.83 44.89 18.40
C GLY A 606 -3.44 45.13 16.94
N TYR A 607 -2.19 45.51 16.67
CA TYR A 607 -1.57 45.54 15.34
C TYR A 607 -0.55 44.39 15.22
N GLY A 608 -0.40 43.84 14.01
CA GLY A 608 0.34 42.57 13.84
C GLY A 608 1.81 42.76 13.46
N ASP A 609 2.69 41.93 14.03
CA ASP A 609 4.16 41.92 13.85
C ASP A 609 4.64 41.93 12.38
N ASN A 610 3.81 41.51 11.40
CA ASN A 610 4.20 41.46 10.00
C ASN A 610 3.90 42.81 9.29
N PRO A 611 4.93 43.62 8.98
CA PRO A 611 4.73 44.93 8.34
C PRO A 611 4.23 44.84 6.88
N SER A 612 4.19 43.62 6.30
CA SER A 612 3.61 43.39 4.97
C SER A 612 2.15 42.93 4.99
N GLY A 613 1.60 42.64 6.17
CA GLY A 613 0.22 42.23 6.36
C GLY A 613 -0.77 43.39 6.50
N ASN A 614 -2.05 43.04 6.63
CA ASN A 614 -3.10 43.99 6.95
C ASN A 614 -2.85 44.57 8.34
N ASN A 615 -2.94 45.90 8.48
CA ASN A 615 -2.69 46.59 9.75
C ASN A 615 -1.38 46.14 10.43
N GLY A 616 -0.32 45.92 9.64
CA GLY A 616 1.00 45.62 10.17
C GLY A 616 1.53 46.75 11.04
N ASP A 617 2.19 46.38 12.12
CA ASP A 617 2.81 47.28 13.07
C ASP A 617 4.22 47.69 12.59
N ASP A 618 4.44 49.00 12.48
CA ASP A 618 5.75 49.58 12.19
C ASP A 618 6.68 49.63 13.43
N PHE A 619 6.14 49.43 14.64
CA PHE A 619 6.84 49.43 15.93
C PHE A 619 6.55 48.20 16.83
N PRO A 620 6.84 46.93 16.43
CA PRO A 620 6.44 45.68 17.13
C PRO A 620 6.99 45.41 18.55
N LEU A 621 7.37 46.42 19.33
CA LEU A 621 7.85 46.34 20.71
C LEU A 621 7.47 47.59 21.54
N ASP A 622 6.62 48.48 21.02
CA ASP A 622 6.13 49.70 21.67
C ASP A 622 4.62 49.90 21.44
N ALA A 623 3.80 49.21 22.24
CA ALA A 623 2.33 49.22 22.32
C ALA A 623 1.63 50.60 22.50
N THR A 624 2.36 51.69 22.26
CA THR A 624 1.87 53.06 22.23
C THR A 624 2.02 53.71 20.84
N GLN A 625 2.67 53.03 19.90
CA GLN A 625 2.88 53.39 18.50
C GLN A 625 2.65 52.17 17.62
N PHE A 626 1.91 52.33 16.52
CA PHE A 626 1.60 51.21 15.61
C PHE A 626 1.87 51.53 14.13
N ARG A 627 2.36 52.74 13.84
CA ARG A 627 2.41 53.29 12.47
C ARG A 627 3.44 54.38 12.30
N ASP A 628 4.23 54.25 11.24
CA ASP A 628 5.21 55.22 10.74
C ASP A 628 4.79 55.65 9.32
N SER A 629 4.17 56.82 9.18
CA SER A 629 3.57 57.23 7.90
C SER A 629 4.60 57.71 6.86
N ASP A 630 5.85 57.96 7.22
CA ASP A 630 6.91 58.40 6.29
C ASP A 630 8.25 57.64 6.35
N GLY A 631 8.44 56.79 7.36
CA GLY A 631 9.52 55.82 7.48
C GLY A 631 10.77 56.34 8.19
N ASP A 632 10.63 57.32 9.08
CA ASP A 632 11.76 57.95 9.80
C ASP A 632 12.09 57.32 11.16
N GLY A 633 11.22 56.45 11.68
CA GLY A 633 11.36 55.76 12.95
C GLY A 633 10.74 56.46 14.16
N TYR A 634 9.89 57.47 13.98
CA TYR A 634 9.05 58.08 15.01
C TYR A 634 7.56 57.82 14.74
N GLY A 635 6.79 57.57 15.80
CA GLY A 635 5.44 57.00 15.63
C GLY A 635 4.33 58.05 15.55
N ASP A 636 3.36 57.81 14.66
CA ASP A 636 2.23 58.70 14.37
C ASP A 636 1.36 59.04 15.60
N SER A 637 1.35 58.24 16.66
CA SER A 637 0.46 58.46 17.81
C SER A 637 1.03 59.52 18.75
N GLN A 638 0.48 60.74 18.71
CA GLN A 638 0.92 61.88 19.52
C GLN A 638 0.96 61.63 21.05
N SER A 639 0.23 60.63 21.53
CA SER A 639 0.18 60.21 22.94
C SER A 639 1.10 59.04 23.29
N GLY A 640 1.81 58.47 22.31
CA GLY A 640 2.75 57.38 22.50
C GLY A 640 4.16 57.84 22.89
N ASN A 641 5.07 56.89 23.01
CA ASN A 641 6.49 57.13 23.16
C ASN A 641 7.08 57.67 21.85
N ASN A 642 8.08 58.55 21.92
CA ASN A 642 8.74 59.17 20.76
C ASN A 642 7.76 59.58 19.64
N PRO A 643 6.72 60.39 19.95
CA PRO A 643 5.68 60.70 18.99
C PRO A 643 6.19 61.67 17.94
N ASP A 644 5.87 61.38 16.68
CA ASP A 644 6.19 62.24 15.56
C ASP A 644 5.26 63.47 15.49
N ALA A 645 5.86 64.65 15.43
CA ALA A 645 5.18 65.92 15.23
C ALA A 645 4.80 66.20 13.75
N PHE A 646 5.45 65.57 12.76
CA PHE A 646 5.36 65.94 11.34
C PHE A 646 4.90 64.85 10.35
N LYS A 647 4.74 63.58 10.71
CA LYS A 647 3.97 62.44 10.11
C LYS A 647 4.06 62.12 8.61
N ASN A 648 4.57 63.03 7.79
CA ASN A 648 4.60 62.98 6.34
C ASN A 648 5.86 63.69 5.79
N GLU A 649 6.83 64.00 6.65
CA GLU A 649 8.09 64.67 6.33
C GLU A 649 9.24 63.98 7.11
N PRO A 650 9.84 62.91 6.54
CA PRO A 650 10.75 61.98 7.23
C PRO A 650 12.14 62.58 7.52
N SER A 651 12.23 63.91 7.55
CA SER A 651 13.41 64.66 7.96
C SER A 651 13.16 65.52 9.22
N GLN A 652 11.92 65.53 9.73
CA GLN A 652 11.50 66.22 10.94
C GLN A 652 10.59 65.34 11.78
N TRP A 653 10.89 65.21 13.08
CA TRP A 653 10.08 64.39 14.01
C TRP A 653 9.70 65.12 15.31
N GLN A 654 10.34 66.26 15.60
CA GLN A 654 10.24 66.98 16.87
C GLN A 654 10.11 68.49 16.62
N ASP A 655 9.25 69.15 17.39
CA ASP A 655 9.04 70.59 17.41
C ASP A 655 9.02 71.05 18.88
N SER A 656 10.10 71.70 19.34
CA SER A 656 10.30 71.98 20.78
C SER A 656 9.45 73.13 21.33
N ASP A 657 9.11 74.14 20.52
CA ASP A 657 8.32 75.30 20.96
C ASP A 657 6.93 75.39 20.31
N ASN A 658 6.65 74.49 19.38
CA ASN A 658 5.39 74.28 18.66
C ASN A 658 5.03 75.49 17.79
N ASP A 659 6.00 75.97 16.99
CA ASP A 659 5.83 77.01 15.96
C ASP A 659 5.47 76.44 14.57
N GLY A 660 5.78 75.17 14.31
CA GLY A 660 5.56 74.48 13.03
C GLY A 660 6.80 74.28 12.16
N TYR A 661 8.00 74.65 12.63
CA TYR A 661 9.30 74.30 12.07
C TYR A 661 9.93 73.18 12.89
N GLY A 662 10.66 72.26 12.24
CA GLY A 662 11.16 71.06 12.92
C GLY A 662 12.57 71.24 13.52
N ASP A 663 12.80 70.69 14.70
CA ASP A 663 14.04 70.82 15.48
C ASP A 663 15.30 70.29 14.76
N ASN A 664 15.18 69.50 13.68
CA ASN A 664 16.33 69.01 12.92
C ASN A 664 16.78 70.08 11.90
N PRO A 665 17.94 70.75 12.11
CA PRO A 665 18.37 71.85 11.24
C PRO A 665 18.86 71.41 9.85
N ASN A 666 18.88 70.10 9.58
CA ASN A 666 19.21 69.54 8.26
C ASN A 666 17.99 68.99 7.52
N GLY A 667 16.80 69.01 8.14
CA GLY A 667 15.56 68.59 7.52
C GLY A 667 14.91 69.69 6.67
N VAL A 668 13.78 69.36 6.04
CA VAL A 668 12.89 70.32 5.38
C VAL A 668 12.33 71.26 6.44
N ASP A 669 12.32 72.57 6.15
CA ASP A 669 11.82 73.62 7.04
C ASP A 669 12.34 73.48 8.50
N GLY A 670 13.64 73.21 8.62
CA GLY A 670 14.31 73.06 9.91
C GLY A 670 14.51 74.37 10.65
N ASP A 671 14.11 74.38 11.92
CA ASP A 671 14.15 75.56 12.78
C ASP A 671 15.58 75.95 13.16
N ARG A 672 15.90 77.24 13.02
CA ARG A 672 17.15 77.84 13.50
C ARG A 672 17.04 78.44 14.89
N CYS A 673 15.83 78.52 15.42
CA CYS A 673 15.44 79.20 16.65
C CYS A 673 14.57 78.33 17.61
N PRO A 674 14.95 77.08 18.02
CA PRO A 674 14.09 76.08 18.72
C PRO A 674 13.71 76.38 20.19
N GLY A 675 13.59 77.65 20.51
CA GLY A 675 13.18 78.20 21.80
C GLY A 675 12.49 79.55 21.63
N THR A 676 11.85 79.77 20.49
CA THR A 676 11.01 80.92 20.20
C THR A 676 9.93 81.07 21.27
N SER A 677 9.70 82.30 21.71
CA SER A 677 8.79 82.54 22.82
C SER A 677 7.36 82.12 22.44
N SER A 678 6.63 81.53 23.40
CA SER A 678 5.22 81.14 23.17
C SER A 678 4.27 82.29 22.75
N SER A 679 4.72 83.54 22.92
CA SER A 679 4.09 84.77 22.41
C SER A 679 4.36 85.06 20.93
N GLU A 680 5.45 84.56 20.37
CA GLU A 680 5.97 84.90 19.03
C GLU A 680 5.92 83.74 18.03
N ARG A 681 5.93 82.48 18.50
CA ARG A 681 5.86 81.23 17.71
C ARG A 681 4.72 81.11 16.68
N ARG A 682 3.78 82.06 16.61
CA ARG A 682 2.72 82.12 15.59
C ARG A 682 3.08 83.04 14.41
N TYR A 683 4.16 83.81 14.54
CA TYR A 683 4.57 84.90 13.65
C TYR A 683 6.08 84.88 13.38
N VAL A 684 6.64 83.67 13.30
CA VAL A 684 8.03 83.38 12.92
C VAL A 684 8.27 83.69 11.44
N ASP A 685 9.54 83.70 11.03
CA ASP A 685 9.94 83.85 9.64
C ASP A 685 10.22 82.50 8.97
N GLU A 686 10.82 82.52 7.78
CA GLU A 686 11.21 81.33 7.01
C GLU A 686 12.32 80.47 7.65
N ASN A 687 12.84 80.85 8.82
CA ASN A 687 13.84 80.11 9.59
C ASN A 687 13.34 79.69 10.99
N GLY A 688 12.03 79.81 11.28
CA GLY A 688 11.45 79.56 12.62
C GLY A 688 11.73 80.65 13.66
N CYS A 689 12.33 81.78 13.26
CA CYS A 689 12.76 82.81 14.20
C CYS A 689 11.65 83.84 14.50
N GLY A 690 11.30 83.97 15.79
CA GLY A 690 10.46 85.05 16.31
C GLY A 690 11.08 86.43 16.12
N ALA A 691 10.25 87.49 16.11
CA ALA A 691 10.73 88.85 15.81
C ALA A 691 11.80 89.39 16.79
N SER A 692 11.83 88.90 18.04
CA SER A 692 12.89 89.21 19.01
C SER A 692 14.20 88.42 18.85
N GLN A 693 14.27 87.48 17.91
CA GLN A 693 15.42 86.59 17.67
C GLN A 693 16.12 86.84 16.32
N ARG A 694 15.58 87.74 15.48
CA ARG A 694 16.15 88.06 14.16
C ARG A 694 17.26 89.09 14.29
N ASP A 695 18.33 88.84 13.55
CA ASP A 695 19.55 89.64 13.46
C ASP A 695 20.06 89.45 12.02
N THR A 696 19.72 90.40 11.15
CA THR A 696 19.79 90.25 9.69
C THR A 696 21.23 90.24 9.17
N ASP A 697 22.11 91.08 9.72
CA ASP A 697 23.52 91.16 9.33
C ASP A 697 24.49 90.43 10.30
N ASN A 698 23.99 89.99 11.46
CA ASN A 698 24.71 89.27 12.52
C ASN A 698 25.79 90.13 13.20
N ASP A 699 25.53 91.42 13.42
CA ASP A 699 26.37 92.29 14.27
C ASP A 699 26.16 92.08 15.78
N GLY A 700 25.03 91.47 16.18
CA GLY A 700 24.64 91.21 17.57
C GLY A 700 23.58 92.15 18.14
N VAL A 701 23.04 93.08 17.33
CA VAL A 701 21.86 93.91 17.61
C VAL A 701 20.68 93.35 16.81
N VAL A 702 19.66 92.85 17.51
CA VAL A 702 18.46 92.31 16.84
C VAL A 702 17.73 93.38 16.03
N ASP A 703 17.19 93.04 14.85
CA ASP A 703 16.60 93.98 13.88
C ASP A 703 15.72 95.05 14.53
N SER A 704 14.85 94.63 15.47
CA SER A 704 13.89 95.50 16.18
C SER A 704 14.51 96.62 17.04
N LEU A 705 15.82 96.58 17.26
CA LEU A 705 16.62 97.56 18.01
C LEU A 705 17.79 98.14 17.18
N ASP A 706 17.97 97.69 15.95
CA ASP A 706 19.02 98.15 15.04
C ASP A 706 18.53 99.37 14.24
N ALA A 707 19.36 100.43 14.17
CA ALA A 707 19.07 101.61 13.35
C ALA A 707 19.57 101.47 11.90
N CYS A 708 20.36 100.43 11.62
CA CYS A 708 21.10 100.16 10.40
C CYS A 708 21.11 98.65 10.03
N GLU A 709 19.93 97.99 10.09
CA GLU A 709 19.59 96.54 9.86
C GLU A 709 20.34 95.75 8.73
N ASP A 710 21.13 96.40 7.86
CA ASP A 710 21.85 95.87 6.71
C ASP A 710 23.33 96.37 6.68
N SER A 711 24.00 96.50 7.83
CA SER A 711 25.38 97.01 7.91
C SER A 711 26.38 96.10 7.21
N LYS A 712 27.33 96.69 6.47
CA LYS A 712 28.25 95.91 5.60
C LYS A 712 29.57 95.57 6.25
N ASP A 713 29.95 96.31 7.28
CA ASP A 713 31.11 96.03 8.11
C ASP A 713 30.69 96.03 9.57
N THR A 714 29.92 94.99 9.94
CA THR A 714 29.42 94.70 11.29
C THR A 714 30.53 94.67 12.35
N SER A 715 31.80 94.48 11.94
CA SER A 715 32.96 94.59 12.84
C SER A 715 33.23 96.02 13.34
N THR A 716 32.59 97.02 12.74
CA THR A 716 32.68 98.46 13.09
C THR A 716 31.35 99.06 13.54
N ALA A 717 30.30 98.24 13.66
CA ALA A 717 29.01 98.67 14.15
C ALA A 717 29.08 99.20 15.59
N ASN A 718 28.26 100.20 15.89
CA ASN A 718 28.12 100.77 17.24
C ASN A 718 26.98 100.06 18.00
N LEU A 719 26.68 100.53 19.22
CA LEU A 719 25.55 100.01 20.02
C LEU A 719 24.16 100.37 19.46
N GLU A 720 24.09 100.99 18.29
CA GLU A 720 22.88 101.31 17.53
C GLU A 720 22.85 100.55 16.19
N GLY A 721 23.78 99.59 15.99
CA GLY A 721 23.95 98.72 14.82
C GLY A 721 24.55 99.36 13.56
N CYS A 722 24.96 100.64 13.63
CA CYS A 722 25.48 101.37 12.47
C CYS A 722 27.01 101.27 12.33
N ASP A 723 27.48 100.77 11.17
CA ASP A 723 28.89 100.71 10.79
C ASP A 723 29.55 102.10 10.69
N ALA A 724 30.89 102.14 10.73
CA ALA A 724 31.64 103.40 10.80
C ALA A 724 31.55 104.27 9.52
N TYR A 725 31.03 103.75 8.40
CA TYR A 725 30.77 104.54 7.18
C TYR A 725 29.35 105.11 7.13
N GLN A 726 28.43 104.63 7.99
CA GLN A 726 27.06 105.14 8.11
C GLN A 726 26.94 106.29 9.13
N ARG A 727 28.02 106.59 9.87
CA ARG A 727 28.06 107.59 10.95
C ARG A 727 28.88 108.83 10.57
N ASP A 728 28.42 110.01 11.02
CA ASP A 728 29.06 111.34 10.91
C ASP A 728 28.73 112.05 12.24
N PHE A 729 29.56 111.82 13.26
CA PHE A 729 29.21 112.07 14.65
C PHE A 729 29.17 113.56 15.03
N ASP A 730 30.06 114.38 14.47
CA ASP A 730 30.11 115.82 14.74
C ASP A 730 29.40 116.69 13.69
N GLY A 731 29.05 116.11 12.53
CA GLY A 731 28.28 116.75 11.47
C GLY A 731 29.09 117.71 10.59
N ASP A 732 30.42 117.60 10.55
CA ASP A 732 31.27 118.41 9.66
C ASP A 732 31.13 118.02 8.17
N GLY A 733 30.61 116.82 7.89
CA GLY A 733 30.39 116.26 6.57
C GLY A 733 31.41 115.20 6.13
N LEU A 734 32.31 114.78 7.03
CA LEU A 734 33.16 113.60 6.89
C LEU A 734 32.65 112.48 7.80
N VAL A 735 32.42 111.28 7.23
CA VAL A 735 31.97 110.13 8.02
C VAL A 735 33.07 109.63 8.98
N ASP A 736 32.68 109.09 10.13
CA ASP A 736 33.55 108.66 11.25
C ASP A 736 34.74 107.80 10.78
N ALA A 737 34.52 106.88 9.82
CA ALA A 737 35.57 106.03 9.25
C ALA A 737 36.69 106.80 8.49
N THR A 738 36.48 108.09 8.22
CA THR A 738 37.37 108.91 7.38
C THR A 738 37.75 110.27 7.97
N ASP A 739 37.11 110.74 9.04
CA ASP A 739 37.51 111.96 9.73
C ASP A 739 38.73 111.72 10.65
N PRO A 740 39.83 112.49 10.50
CA PRO A 740 40.94 112.46 11.44
C PRO A 740 40.60 112.90 12.88
N CYS A 741 39.50 113.63 13.11
CA CYS A 741 39.10 114.12 14.44
C CYS A 741 37.57 114.01 14.72
N PRO A 742 36.97 112.79 14.78
CA PRO A 742 35.50 112.55 14.73
C PRO A 742 34.59 113.24 15.76
N ASP A 743 35.17 113.95 16.73
CA ASP A 743 34.47 114.67 17.80
C ASP A 743 34.66 116.21 17.69
N SER A 744 35.18 116.75 16.56
CA SER A 744 35.73 118.11 16.48
C SER A 744 35.73 118.75 15.09
N VAL A 745 34.68 119.53 14.83
CA VAL A 745 34.42 120.35 13.62
C VAL A 745 35.50 121.40 13.27
N GLU A 746 36.58 121.53 14.06
CA GLU A 746 37.75 122.39 13.77
C GLU A 746 39.09 121.61 13.62
N ASN A 747 39.08 120.27 13.77
CA ASN A 747 40.12 119.31 13.34
C ASN A 747 41.58 119.56 13.85
N LEU A 748 41.82 119.46 15.18
CA LEU A 748 43.16 119.62 15.83
C LEU A 748 43.30 118.91 17.22
N CYS A 749 44.18 117.90 17.34
CA CYS A 749 44.29 117.01 18.53
C CYS A 749 45.71 116.92 19.18
N LEU A 750 45.82 116.46 20.45
CA LEU A 750 47.09 116.39 21.24
C LEU A 750 47.06 115.31 22.38
N GLU A 751 48.13 114.52 22.60
CA GLU A 751 48.15 113.23 23.36
C GLU A 751 48.80 113.21 24.78
N ALA A 752 48.48 112.18 25.59
CA ALA A 752 49.34 111.56 26.65
C ALA A 752 48.88 110.14 27.11
N THR A 753 49.73 109.34 27.80
CA THR A 753 49.69 107.84 27.87
C THR A 753 49.94 107.18 29.27
N ILE A 754 50.05 105.82 29.34
CA ILE A 754 50.62 104.92 30.42
C ILE A 754 49.59 104.34 31.46
N GLY A 755 49.63 103.10 32.01
CA GLY A 755 50.50 101.89 31.89
C GLY A 755 50.30 100.83 33.03
N ALA A 756 50.94 99.64 32.98
CA ALA A 756 50.62 98.39 33.73
C ALA A 756 51.43 98.04 35.03
N GLY A 757 51.11 96.93 35.76
CA GLY A 757 52.10 96.17 36.60
C GLY A 757 51.69 95.29 37.83
N ASP A 758 51.79 93.95 37.71
CA ASP A 758 52.39 92.88 38.58
C ASP A 758 52.14 92.55 40.11
N LYS A 759 51.76 91.25 40.34
CA LYS A 759 52.33 90.13 41.19
C LYS A 759 52.31 89.95 42.75
N GLU A 760 51.77 88.77 43.13
CA GLU A 760 52.27 87.66 44.04
C GLU A 760 51.99 87.50 45.58
N SER A 761 51.84 86.20 45.98
CA SER A 761 51.96 85.57 47.34
C SER A 761 50.71 85.56 48.28
N SER A 762 50.23 84.46 48.94
CA SER A 762 50.64 83.03 49.03
C SER A 762 49.55 82.08 49.64
N THR A 763 49.55 80.78 49.23
CA THR A 763 49.13 79.48 49.88
C THR A 763 47.87 79.33 50.78
N GLU A 764 47.11 78.21 50.80
CA GLU A 764 47.08 76.91 50.05
C GLU A 764 45.64 76.68 49.49
N ALA A 765 45.17 75.59 48.85
CA ALA A 765 45.63 74.22 48.51
C ALA A 765 45.06 73.83 47.10
N ARG A 766 45.48 72.85 46.28
CA ARG A 766 46.20 71.54 46.35
C ARG A 766 45.31 70.31 46.68
N LEU A 767 45.24 69.24 45.88
CA LEU A 767 45.74 68.83 44.52
C LEU A 767 44.87 67.60 44.06
N LEU A 768 44.35 67.44 42.83
CA LEU A 768 44.92 66.82 41.58
C LEU A 768 45.33 65.32 41.67
N TRP A 769 45.39 64.46 40.62
CA TRP A 769 45.38 64.53 39.13
C TRP A 769 44.75 63.25 38.49
N ALA A 770 44.71 63.17 37.15
CA ALA A 770 44.04 62.17 36.32
C ALA A 770 44.88 60.94 35.86
N SER A 771 44.16 59.93 35.32
CA SER A 771 44.52 59.01 34.21
C SER A 771 45.65 57.96 34.33
N LEU A 772 45.37 56.81 33.70
CA LEU A 772 46.25 55.66 33.35
C LEU A 772 46.84 54.79 34.49
N GLY A 773 46.22 53.62 34.70
CA GLY A 773 46.68 52.57 35.63
C GLY A 773 46.56 51.12 35.10
N LEU A 774 46.23 50.93 33.81
CA LEU A 774 46.21 49.62 33.16
C LEU A 774 47.66 49.11 32.96
N LEU A 775 48.26 48.55 34.01
CA LEU A 775 49.45 47.66 33.95
C LEU A 775 49.90 47.11 35.33
N ILE A 776 49.51 47.71 36.46
CA ILE A 776 50.07 47.35 37.78
C ILE A 776 49.39 46.13 38.45
N LEU A 777 48.17 45.75 38.07
CA LEU A 777 47.43 44.69 38.77
C LEU A 777 47.35 43.32 38.08
N ILE A 778 48.02 43.16 36.94
CA ILE A 778 48.50 41.84 36.47
C ILE A 778 49.39 41.17 37.56
N ALA A 779 49.92 41.95 38.52
CA ALA A 779 50.59 41.45 39.72
C ALA A 779 49.67 40.77 40.76
N ILE A 780 48.35 41.07 40.83
CA ILE A 780 47.46 40.44 41.83
C ILE A 780 47.01 39.02 41.42
N LEU A 781 46.95 38.73 40.12
CA LEU A 781 46.77 37.36 39.63
C LEU A 781 47.92 36.41 40.04
N LEU A 782 49.11 36.93 40.36
CA LEU A 782 50.27 36.13 40.77
C LEU A 782 50.42 35.97 42.31
N ILE A 783 49.67 36.72 43.12
CA ILE A 783 49.78 36.66 44.59
C ILE A 783 48.66 35.82 45.23
N ILE A 784 47.47 35.77 44.63
CA ILE A 784 46.35 34.95 45.13
C ILE A 784 46.62 33.44 44.94
N MET A 785 47.54 33.05 44.04
CA MET A 785 47.88 31.64 43.78
C MET A 785 48.82 30.96 44.82
N LEU A 786 49.38 31.63 45.85
CA LEU A 786 50.50 31.03 46.63
C LEU A 786 50.48 31.03 48.18
N PHE A 787 49.55 31.66 48.90
CA PHE A 787 49.52 31.64 50.38
C PHE A 787 48.08 31.69 50.92
N ARG A 788 47.52 30.78 51.77
CA ARG A 788 47.87 29.49 52.42
C ARG A 788 46.52 28.76 52.65
N ARG A 789 46.24 27.47 52.45
CA ARG A 789 46.88 26.16 52.78
C ARG A 789 46.88 25.79 54.27
N GLY A 790 46.14 24.74 54.68
CA GLY A 790 46.31 24.14 56.03
C GLY A 790 45.34 23.06 56.58
N ASN A 791 45.22 21.86 55.96
CA ASN A 791 45.19 20.50 56.58
C ASN A 791 44.63 19.45 55.60
N LYS A 792 45.40 18.45 55.12
CA LYS A 792 45.73 17.14 55.73
C LYS A 792 44.51 16.20 55.86
N GLY A 793 44.50 14.97 55.31
CA GLY A 793 45.51 14.27 54.49
C GLY A 793 45.09 12.82 54.13
N ASN A 794 45.73 12.25 53.11
CA ASN A 794 45.57 10.86 52.63
C ASN A 794 45.98 9.81 53.72
N PRO A 795 45.57 8.52 53.66
CA PRO A 795 46.01 7.63 52.57
C PRO A 795 45.05 6.49 52.11
N THR A 796 45.31 5.98 50.90
CA THR A 796 44.88 4.65 50.40
C THR A 796 45.78 3.53 50.96
N PRO A 797 45.37 2.24 50.90
CA PRO A 797 45.83 1.41 49.78
C PRO A 797 44.88 0.26 49.30
N ILE A 798 44.86 0.04 47.98
CA ILE A 798 44.92 -1.26 47.24
C ILE A 798 44.01 -2.43 47.67
N PHE A 799 43.13 -2.93 46.77
CA PHE A 799 43.08 -4.35 46.30
C PHE A 799 42.06 -4.58 45.13
N ILE A 800 42.56 -4.93 43.93
CA ILE A 800 42.17 -6.02 42.98
C ILE A 800 40.70 -6.24 42.47
N GLN A 801 40.54 -6.15 41.13
CA GLN A 801 39.71 -6.92 40.14
C GLN A 801 38.14 -6.95 40.09
N THR A 802 37.59 -6.38 38.99
CA THR A 802 36.68 -6.95 37.91
C THR A 802 35.51 -7.92 38.22
N PRO A 803 34.50 -8.11 37.32
CA PRO A 803 33.78 -7.19 36.39
C PRO A 803 32.24 -7.50 36.35
N GLN A 804 31.58 -7.29 35.18
CA GLN A 804 30.16 -7.52 34.78
C GLN A 804 29.22 -6.34 35.07
N GLN A 805 28.60 -5.64 34.10
CA GLN A 805 27.97 -5.98 32.80
C GLN A 805 26.69 -6.81 32.87
N TRP A 806 25.61 -6.14 32.42
CA TRP A 806 24.44 -6.64 31.68
C TRP A 806 23.47 -7.49 32.51
N GLU A 807 22.17 -7.45 32.26
CA GLU A 807 21.42 -6.87 31.13
C GLU A 807 20.19 -6.10 31.64
#